data_AF-A0A060YP65-F1
#
_entry.id   AF-A0A060YP65-F1
#
_cell.length_a   1.000
_cell.length_b   1.000
_cell.length_c   1.000
_cell.angle_alpha   90.00
_cell.angle_beta   90.00
_cell.angle_gamma   90.00
#
_symmetry.space_group_name_H-M   'P 1'
#
loop_
_entity.id
_entity.type
_entity.pdbx_description
1 polymer ?
#
loop_
_entity_poly.entity_id
_entity_poly.type
_entity_poly.pdbx_seq_one_letter_code
_entity_poly.pdbx_strand_id
1 'polypeptide(L)'
;MEELRIQYVNLELQGNHESHYTQGFSSKTLVVRRGAPFKITLLLKGRDFNPHTDTLMFRILLGRLYAEFPVTFSKQGSPSRWSAYFTPKGLNPNSPSLYISSPASSSIGRYSVQLHVLTQHGQKGYVVGDFVLLCNPWCSEDAVYIPFEDQREEYVNNDSGLLYMGTPKNLESRPWSFDQYEPEILDICLKLLQVSPQYGRNLHSDPIYLSRVVSAMINCEDDRGVLRGNWLGDFKNGVNPSKWTGSADILRQWAKSKFSPVMYGQCWVFAAVMCTVMRALGIPSRVITNFNSAHDTNGNLVIEEFYSETGKKLPHSKDSIWNFHVWVECWMTRPDLGAGFDGWQVLDPTPQERSGGIFCCGPAPVKAIRDRRVDLVYDIPFVYAEVNADVHTVIVKQGQVLSSSTDTERVGSLIVTQTIGSPRPQNITGNYKPTKAAMSLHRSKSATFSSESTHKRGSTRGLSVSLSLLKVPVAGENITFTVMVTNTESIPKVLREHVNAQTKKYNRSPSGTFWEVHNVVRIAPHEAKVIHHLIDHAQYESLMGDDLVNLAVVMEDEFTQERVLASEEFNITSPQLSIQIADEDSVMLHKEHTALVVFCNTFSVPVSGLLTVTGSGLIEGEMHSRIQLFKPGCTMERSFSFIPRMVGKKMLQATLVLKNNSAKIVGYRMISVKSA
;
A
#
# COMPACT_ATOMS: atom_id res chain seq x y z
N MET A 1 38.56 43.54 -27.03
CA MET A 1 37.87 43.25 -25.75
C MET A 1 37.63 41.76 -25.68
N GLU A 2 37.91 41.13 -24.54
CA GLU A 2 37.65 39.70 -24.36
C GLU A 2 36.14 39.43 -24.32
N GLU A 3 35.72 38.34 -24.96
CA GLU A 3 34.32 37.90 -25.03
C GLU A 3 33.92 37.22 -23.71
N LEU A 4 32.74 37.54 -23.17
CA LEU A 4 32.18 36.81 -22.02
C LEU A 4 31.85 35.38 -22.45
N ARG A 5 32.44 34.38 -21.81
CA ARG A 5 32.18 32.97 -22.09
C ARG A 5 31.87 32.20 -20.81
N ILE A 6 30.93 31.26 -20.88
CA ILE A 6 30.69 30.29 -19.80
C ILE A 6 31.70 29.16 -19.96
N GLN A 7 32.55 28.95 -18.96
CA GLN A 7 33.51 27.84 -18.91
C GLN A 7 32.86 26.57 -18.35
N TYR A 8 32.12 26.71 -17.25
CA TYR A 8 31.49 25.60 -16.55
C TYR A 8 30.25 26.09 -15.80
N VAL A 9 29.26 25.20 -15.61
CA VAL A 9 28.09 25.45 -14.77
C VAL A 9 28.05 24.41 -13.66
N ASN A 10 28.15 24.86 -12.41
CA ASN A 10 27.94 24.03 -11.25
C ASN A 10 26.44 24.03 -10.90
N LEU A 11 25.83 22.84 -10.91
CA LEU A 11 24.43 22.64 -10.51
C LEU A 11 24.24 22.54 -8.98
N GLU A 12 25.31 22.72 -8.19
CA GLU A 12 25.25 22.77 -6.72
C GLU A 12 24.53 21.56 -6.12
N LEU A 13 24.83 20.36 -6.65
CA LEU A 13 24.05 19.12 -6.44
C LEU A 13 23.76 18.87 -4.96
N GLN A 14 24.80 18.86 -4.12
CA GLN A 14 24.64 18.55 -2.69
C GLN A 14 23.70 19.53 -1.98
N GLY A 15 23.96 20.84 -2.08
CA GLY A 15 23.15 21.85 -1.39
C GLY A 15 21.72 21.92 -1.92
N ASN A 16 21.51 21.67 -3.22
CA ASN A 16 20.17 21.60 -3.79
C ASN A 16 19.45 20.33 -3.36
N HIS A 17 20.09 19.16 -3.35
CA HIS A 17 19.46 17.93 -2.87
C HIS A 17 19.07 18.02 -1.40
N GLU A 18 19.89 18.69 -0.58
CA GLU A 18 19.59 18.97 0.81
C GLU A 18 18.38 19.88 0.99
N SER A 19 18.36 21.03 0.30
CA SER A 19 17.26 22.00 0.40
C SER A 19 15.94 21.55 -0.25
N HIS A 20 15.99 20.59 -1.17
CA HIS A 20 14.81 20.03 -1.84
C HIS A 20 14.35 18.68 -1.28
N TYR A 21 15.02 18.12 -0.26
CA TYR A 21 14.67 16.81 0.31
C TYR A 21 14.67 15.71 -0.76
N THR A 22 15.75 15.65 -1.54
CA THR A 22 15.95 14.69 -2.63
C THR A 22 17.30 13.98 -2.54
N GLN A 23 17.92 13.98 -1.36
CA GLN A 23 19.12 13.18 -1.10
C GLN A 23 18.81 11.69 -1.36
N GLY A 24 19.78 10.96 -1.90
CA GLY A 24 19.64 9.53 -2.22
C GLY A 24 19.16 9.24 -3.64
N PHE A 25 18.38 10.11 -4.28
CA PHE A 25 17.88 9.83 -5.64
C PHE A 25 18.97 9.75 -6.71
N SER A 26 20.03 10.57 -6.61
CA SER A 26 21.13 10.54 -7.56
C SER A 26 22.37 11.22 -6.99
N SER A 27 23.56 10.73 -7.33
CA SER A 27 24.83 11.43 -7.10
C SER A 27 25.33 12.20 -8.33
N LYS A 28 24.64 12.08 -9.47
CA LYS A 28 25.10 12.60 -10.77
C LYS A 28 24.12 13.55 -11.44
N THR A 29 22.84 13.45 -11.15
CA THR A 29 21.78 14.27 -11.75
C THR A 29 21.14 15.15 -10.69
N LEU A 30 20.91 16.42 -11.00
CA LEU A 30 20.17 17.33 -10.14
C LEU A 30 18.70 16.86 -10.07
N VAL A 31 18.19 16.66 -8.87
CA VAL A 31 16.79 16.31 -8.62
C VAL A 31 16.26 17.38 -7.69
N VAL A 32 15.18 18.05 -8.09
CA VAL A 32 14.60 19.18 -7.35
C VAL A 32 13.08 19.09 -7.39
N ARG A 33 12.41 19.88 -6.56
CA ARG A 33 10.96 19.91 -6.44
C ARG A 33 10.40 21.22 -6.94
N ARG A 34 9.23 21.18 -7.60
CA ARG A 34 8.57 22.36 -8.17
C ARG A 34 8.18 23.40 -7.12
N GLY A 35 8.04 24.67 -7.49
CA GLY A 35 7.67 25.74 -6.54
C GLY A 35 8.77 26.14 -5.55
N ALA A 36 9.94 25.49 -5.57
CA ALA A 36 11.10 25.86 -4.75
C ALA A 36 12.28 26.28 -5.65
N PRO A 37 13.05 27.33 -5.28
CA PRO A 37 14.20 27.78 -6.05
C PRO A 37 15.43 26.90 -5.79
N PHE A 38 16.17 26.56 -6.84
CA PHE A 38 17.45 25.85 -6.74
C PHE A 38 18.60 26.72 -7.23
N LYS A 39 19.79 26.54 -6.64
CA LYS A 39 20.98 27.35 -6.91
C LYS A 39 21.79 26.77 -8.07
N ILE A 40 22.35 27.63 -8.91
CA ILE A 40 23.43 27.26 -9.83
C ILE A 40 24.55 28.31 -9.76
N THR A 41 25.78 27.91 -10.08
CA THR A 41 26.93 28.81 -10.12
C THR A 41 27.59 28.73 -11.48
N LEU A 42 27.78 29.87 -12.12
CA LEU A 42 28.45 29.97 -13.42
C LEU A 42 29.93 30.25 -13.19
N LEU A 43 30.82 29.54 -13.86
CA LEU A 43 32.24 29.88 -13.94
C LEU A 43 32.50 30.53 -15.29
N LEU A 44 32.99 31.78 -15.27
CA LEU A 44 33.19 32.59 -16.47
C LEU A 44 34.63 32.50 -16.96
N LYS A 45 34.84 32.77 -18.26
CA LYS A 45 36.13 32.88 -18.92
C LYS A 45 36.13 34.06 -19.90
N GLY A 46 37.29 34.68 -20.06
CA GLY A 46 37.45 35.93 -20.80
C GLY A 46 37.28 37.10 -19.84
N ARG A 47 36.12 37.75 -19.87
CA ARG A 47 35.79 38.86 -18.96
C ARG A 47 34.67 38.54 -17.98
N ASP A 48 34.57 39.36 -16.95
CA ASP A 48 33.53 39.32 -15.93
C ASP A 48 32.14 39.64 -16.50
N PHE A 49 31.11 39.18 -15.80
CA PHE A 49 29.71 39.49 -16.11
C PHE A 49 29.41 40.96 -15.77
N ASN A 50 28.99 41.75 -16.77
CA ASN A 50 28.56 43.12 -16.57
C ASN A 50 27.03 43.21 -16.60
N PRO A 51 26.38 43.46 -15.45
CA PRO A 51 24.92 43.50 -15.36
C PRO A 51 24.24 44.61 -16.19
N HIS A 52 24.99 45.61 -16.64
CA HIS A 52 24.46 46.72 -17.44
C HIS A 52 24.49 46.45 -18.95
N THR A 53 25.34 45.53 -19.41
CA THR A 53 25.55 45.26 -20.85
C THR A 53 25.26 43.82 -21.24
N ASP A 54 25.20 42.91 -20.27
CA ASP A 54 25.04 41.48 -20.48
C ASP A 54 23.70 41.01 -19.92
N THR A 55 23.00 40.18 -20.68
CA THR A 55 21.77 39.53 -20.24
C THR A 55 21.94 38.02 -20.32
N LEU A 56 21.56 37.33 -19.25
CA LEU A 56 21.48 35.88 -19.22
C LEU A 56 20.02 35.48 -19.42
N MET A 57 19.78 34.54 -20.33
CA MET A 57 18.46 34.01 -20.65
C MET A 57 18.49 32.49 -20.48
N PHE A 58 17.66 31.95 -19.58
CA PHE A 58 17.48 30.51 -19.47
C PHE A 58 16.40 30.04 -20.42
N ARG A 59 16.65 28.91 -21.07
CA ARG A 59 15.66 28.13 -21.78
C ARG A 59 15.60 26.72 -21.18
N ILE A 60 14.45 26.38 -20.64
CA ILE A 60 14.18 25.08 -20.00
C ILE A 60 13.26 24.28 -20.92
N LEU A 61 13.59 23.03 -21.18
CA LEU A 61 12.86 22.15 -22.12
C LEU A 61 12.36 20.89 -21.42
N LEU A 62 11.11 20.51 -21.67
CA LEU A 62 10.52 19.21 -21.30
C LEU A 62 9.86 18.61 -22.54
N GLY A 63 10.56 17.71 -23.21
CA GLY A 63 10.10 17.16 -24.50
C GLY A 63 9.91 18.28 -25.53
N ARG A 64 8.66 18.54 -25.93
CA ARG A 64 8.32 19.61 -26.89
C ARG A 64 7.96 20.94 -26.22
N LEU A 65 7.78 20.95 -24.90
CA LEU A 65 7.48 22.15 -24.13
C LEU A 65 8.79 22.89 -23.82
N TYR A 66 8.76 24.22 -23.88
CA TYR A 66 9.87 25.03 -23.42
C TYR A 66 9.38 26.30 -22.72
N ALA A 67 10.20 26.82 -21.82
CA ALA A 67 10.03 28.12 -21.19
C ALA A 67 11.35 28.89 -21.32
N GLU A 68 11.27 30.16 -21.71
CA GLU A 68 12.42 31.05 -21.84
C GLU A 68 12.22 32.30 -20.99
N PHE A 69 13.21 32.66 -20.17
CA PHE A 69 13.09 33.74 -19.19
C PHE A 69 14.45 34.35 -18.83
N PRO A 70 14.51 35.67 -18.58
CA PRO A 70 15.74 36.37 -18.20
C PRO A 70 16.15 36.09 -16.76
N VAL A 71 17.44 36.24 -16.48
CA VAL A 71 17.96 36.36 -15.12
C VAL A 71 17.83 37.82 -14.67
N THR A 72 17.21 38.02 -13.51
CA THR A 72 16.95 39.33 -12.91
C THR A 72 17.83 39.56 -11.66
N PHE A 73 17.87 40.77 -11.11
CA PHE A 73 18.74 41.09 -9.96
C PHE A 73 18.10 40.84 -8.59
N SER A 74 16.83 40.47 -8.56
CA SER A 74 16.12 40.14 -7.34
C SER A 74 15.00 39.17 -7.65
N LYS A 75 14.43 38.52 -6.63
CA LYS A 75 13.25 37.67 -6.79
C LYS A 75 12.05 38.54 -7.18
N GLN A 76 11.91 38.81 -8.47
CA GLN A 76 10.80 39.50 -9.09
C GLN A 76 10.19 38.56 -10.11
N GLY A 77 8.89 38.29 -9.99
CA GLY A 77 8.21 37.36 -10.89
C GLY A 77 6.89 36.87 -10.31
N SER A 78 5.99 36.48 -11.21
CA SER A 78 4.75 35.80 -10.84
C SER A 78 5.07 34.38 -10.35
N PRO A 79 4.44 33.90 -9.25
CA PRO A 79 4.53 32.49 -8.84
C PRO A 79 4.12 31.50 -9.95
N SER A 80 3.35 31.97 -10.93
CA SER A 80 2.89 31.18 -12.08
C SER A 80 3.88 31.07 -13.25
N ARG A 81 5.07 31.68 -13.18
CA ARG A 81 6.07 31.60 -14.26
C ARG A 81 7.44 31.17 -13.76
N TRP A 82 8.19 30.53 -14.65
CA TRP A 82 9.61 30.30 -14.43
C TRP A 82 10.35 31.62 -14.29
N SER A 83 11.30 31.67 -13.37
CA SER A 83 12.12 32.86 -13.12
C SER A 83 13.55 32.47 -12.75
N ALA A 84 14.49 33.37 -13.05
CA ALA A 84 15.85 33.28 -12.54
C ALA A 84 16.26 34.62 -11.95
N TYR A 85 17.04 34.58 -10.87
CA TYR A 85 17.50 35.79 -10.21
C TYR A 85 18.84 35.64 -9.49
N PHE A 86 19.62 36.71 -9.44
CA PHE A 86 20.77 36.85 -8.56
C PHE A 86 20.33 37.16 -7.12
N THR A 87 21.14 36.75 -6.14
CA THR A 87 21.02 37.27 -4.78
C THR A 87 22.05 38.37 -4.53
N PRO A 88 21.80 39.30 -3.59
CA PRO A 88 22.77 40.36 -3.26
C PRO A 88 24.17 39.85 -2.87
N LYS A 89 24.25 38.65 -2.27
CA LYS A 89 25.52 37.97 -1.92
C LYS A 89 26.06 37.06 -3.03
N GLY A 90 25.31 36.83 -4.11
CA GLY A 90 25.63 35.91 -5.20
C GLY A 90 26.30 36.54 -6.42
N LEU A 91 26.37 37.88 -6.47
CA LEU A 91 27.09 38.63 -7.52
C LEU A 91 28.59 38.64 -7.23
N ASN A 92 29.24 37.50 -7.46
CA ASN A 92 30.68 37.47 -7.72
C ASN A 92 30.88 37.71 -9.24
N PRO A 93 31.57 38.78 -9.66
CA PRO A 93 31.76 39.10 -11.08
C PRO A 93 32.42 37.98 -11.91
N ASN A 94 33.23 37.13 -11.27
CA ASN A 94 33.95 36.03 -11.93
C ASN A 94 33.17 34.70 -11.90
N SER A 95 32.35 34.54 -10.86
CA SER A 95 31.61 33.29 -10.62
C SER A 95 30.21 33.54 -10.05
N PRO A 96 29.29 34.14 -10.83
CA PRO A 96 28.01 34.53 -10.31
C PRO A 96 27.15 33.32 -9.97
N SER A 97 26.57 33.32 -8.77
CA SER A 97 25.56 32.37 -8.34
C SER A 97 24.17 32.98 -8.53
N LEU A 98 23.25 32.18 -9.07
CA LEU A 98 21.87 32.56 -9.30
C LEU A 98 20.93 31.43 -8.88
N TYR A 99 19.65 31.76 -8.74
CA TYR A 99 18.59 30.82 -8.41
C TYR A 99 17.62 30.72 -9.58
N ILE A 100 17.18 29.51 -9.86
CA ILE A 100 16.10 29.22 -10.82
C ILE A 100 14.89 28.74 -10.01
N SER A 101 13.72 29.33 -10.25
CA SER A 101 12.47 28.96 -9.59
C SER A 101 11.44 28.53 -10.64
N SER A 102 10.84 27.37 -10.40
CA SER A 102 9.71 26.86 -11.18
C SER A 102 8.38 27.21 -10.49
N PRO A 103 7.28 27.36 -11.24
CA PRO A 103 5.93 27.39 -10.67
C PRO A 103 5.60 26.11 -9.90
N ALA A 104 4.81 26.20 -8.83
CA ALA A 104 4.29 25.04 -8.11
C ALA A 104 3.38 24.15 -8.98
N SER A 105 2.84 24.68 -10.08
CA SER A 105 2.04 23.94 -11.07
C SER A 105 2.86 23.42 -12.25
N SER A 106 4.18 23.40 -12.16
CA SER A 106 5.03 22.89 -13.25
C SER A 106 4.84 21.39 -13.46
N SER A 107 4.90 20.94 -14.71
CA SER A 107 4.92 19.52 -15.05
C SER A 107 6.15 18.84 -14.47
N ILE A 108 5.98 17.66 -13.88
CA ILE A 108 7.12 16.86 -13.42
C ILE A 108 7.80 16.15 -14.58
N GLY A 109 9.09 15.82 -14.43
CA GLY A 109 9.83 15.11 -15.46
C GLY A 109 11.30 15.50 -15.55
N ARG A 110 11.97 14.96 -16.57
CA ARG A 110 13.35 15.29 -16.90
C ARG A 110 13.41 16.48 -17.84
N TYR A 111 14.05 17.54 -17.39
CA TYR A 111 14.22 18.79 -18.10
C TYR A 111 15.64 18.94 -18.61
N SER A 112 15.81 19.54 -19.79
CA SER A 112 17.11 20.02 -20.29
C SER A 112 17.19 21.53 -20.16
N VAL A 113 18.38 22.04 -19.80
CA VAL A 113 18.63 23.47 -19.58
C VAL A 113 19.64 23.99 -20.58
N GLN A 114 19.27 25.11 -21.21
CA GLN A 114 20.13 25.92 -22.06
C GLN A 114 20.27 27.32 -21.45
N LEU A 115 21.46 27.88 -21.56
CA LEU A 115 21.77 29.25 -21.16
C LEU A 115 22.18 30.03 -22.41
N HIS A 116 21.47 31.11 -22.70
CA HIS A 116 21.83 32.07 -23.72
C HIS A 116 22.43 33.32 -23.06
N VAL A 117 23.64 33.68 -23.49
CA VAL A 117 24.32 34.91 -23.09
C VAL A 117 24.14 35.91 -24.22
N LEU A 118 23.47 37.03 -23.93
CA LEU A 118 23.25 38.13 -24.85
C LEU A 118 24.17 39.27 -24.46
N THR A 119 24.98 39.73 -25.41
CA THR A 119 25.90 40.86 -25.25
C THR A 119 25.75 41.83 -26.42
N GLN A 120 26.37 42.99 -26.33
CA GLN A 120 26.46 43.94 -27.45
C GLN A 120 27.08 43.36 -28.75
N HIS A 121 27.80 42.24 -28.66
CA HIS A 121 28.46 41.57 -29.78
C HIS A 121 27.66 40.39 -30.35
N GLY A 122 26.49 40.09 -29.80
CA GLY A 122 25.61 39.01 -30.25
C GLY A 122 25.17 38.05 -29.14
N GLN A 123 24.51 36.96 -29.55
CA GLN A 123 23.98 35.92 -28.67
C GLN A 123 24.79 34.63 -28.80
N LYS A 124 25.06 33.97 -27.67
CA LYS A 124 25.73 32.67 -27.61
C LYS A 124 24.98 31.70 -26.71
N GLY A 125 24.71 30.50 -27.21
CA GLY A 125 24.03 29.44 -26.46
C GLY A 125 24.99 28.43 -25.83
N TYR A 126 24.66 27.97 -24.65
CA TYR A 126 25.40 26.98 -23.86
C TYR A 126 24.44 25.88 -23.40
N VAL A 127 24.86 24.63 -23.54
CA VAL A 127 24.16 23.49 -22.91
C VAL A 127 24.62 23.41 -21.46
N VAL A 128 23.68 23.50 -20.52
CA VAL A 128 23.97 23.45 -19.08
C VAL A 128 23.94 22.00 -18.59
N GLY A 129 22.92 21.24 -18.99
CA GLY A 129 22.72 19.86 -18.58
C GLY A 129 21.24 19.56 -18.34
N ASP A 130 20.99 18.43 -17.69
CA ASP A 130 19.64 17.99 -17.34
C ASP A 130 19.39 18.04 -15.82
N PHE A 131 18.14 18.20 -15.44
CA PHE A 131 17.66 18.01 -14.07
C PHE A 131 16.29 17.32 -14.07
N VAL A 132 15.92 16.73 -12.94
CA VAL A 132 14.58 16.16 -12.70
C VAL A 132 13.80 17.09 -11.80
N LEU A 133 12.55 17.39 -12.18
CA LEU A 133 11.59 18.15 -11.38
C LEU A 133 10.48 17.22 -10.87
N LEU A 134 10.24 17.20 -9.56
CA LEU A 134 9.22 16.40 -8.88
C LEU A 134 8.12 17.27 -8.27
N CYS A 135 7.02 16.64 -7.83
CA CYS A 135 6.02 17.29 -6.99
C CYS A 135 6.63 17.71 -5.64
N ASN A 136 6.04 18.74 -5.01
CA ASN A 136 6.60 19.36 -3.82
C ASN A 136 5.65 19.39 -2.62
N PRO A 137 5.69 18.36 -1.76
CA PRO A 137 4.94 18.32 -0.50
C PRO A 137 5.32 19.39 0.53
N TRP A 138 6.44 20.10 0.34
CA TRP A 138 6.90 21.18 1.22
C TRP A 138 6.46 22.58 0.73
N CYS A 139 5.95 22.70 -0.50
CA CYS A 139 5.51 23.98 -1.04
C CYS A 139 4.01 24.17 -0.83
N SER A 140 3.61 25.19 -0.06
CA SER A 140 2.21 25.48 0.26
C SER A 140 1.31 25.80 -0.95
N GLU A 141 1.91 26.18 -2.08
CA GLU A 141 1.21 26.44 -3.35
C GLU A 141 1.05 25.17 -4.20
N ASP A 142 1.72 24.08 -3.84
CA ASP A 142 1.63 22.82 -4.57
C ASP A 142 0.36 22.05 -4.15
N ALA A 143 -0.31 21.45 -5.14
CA ALA A 143 -1.49 20.63 -4.94
C ALA A 143 -1.26 19.42 -4.02
N VAL A 144 -0.02 19.00 -3.76
CA VAL A 144 0.32 17.88 -2.86
C VAL A 144 0.91 18.31 -1.51
N TYR A 145 0.77 19.58 -1.14
CA TYR A 145 1.28 20.11 0.13
C TYR A 145 0.70 19.40 1.35
N ILE A 146 1.58 18.93 2.24
CA ILE A 146 1.23 18.48 3.59
C ILE A 146 1.92 19.43 4.57
N PRO A 147 1.24 20.04 5.55
CA PRO A 147 1.87 21.00 6.46
C PRO A 147 2.74 20.36 7.55
N PHE A 148 2.52 19.08 7.89
CA PHE A 148 3.20 18.39 9.00
C PHE A 148 4.46 17.63 8.54
N GLU A 149 5.58 17.85 9.23
CA GLU A 149 6.89 17.26 8.87
C GLU A 149 6.93 15.75 9.06
N ASP A 150 6.36 15.24 10.15
CA ASP A 150 6.28 13.81 10.45
C ASP A 150 5.51 13.02 9.37
N GLN A 151 4.48 13.63 8.79
CA GLN A 151 3.73 13.08 7.66
C GLN A 151 4.55 13.12 6.36
N ARG A 152 5.32 14.18 6.10
CA ARG A 152 6.23 14.24 4.94
C ARG A 152 7.31 13.18 5.06
N GLU A 153 7.85 12.98 6.26
CA GLU A 153 8.82 11.92 6.53
C GLU A 153 8.22 10.53 6.27
N GLU A 154 7.06 10.21 6.82
CA GLU A 154 6.44 8.88 6.65
C GLU A 154 5.92 8.61 5.23
N TYR A 155 5.30 9.60 4.60
CA TYR A 155 4.53 9.40 3.36
C TYR A 155 5.28 9.79 2.09
N VAL A 156 6.49 10.36 2.21
CA VAL A 156 7.36 10.71 1.07
C VAL A 156 8.75 10.09 1.27
N ASN A 157 9.40 10.35 2.40
CA ASN A 157 10.81 10.00 2.60
C ASN A 157 11.04 8.55 3.07
N ASN A 158 10.11 7.96 3.81
CA ASN A 158 10.29 6.60 4.30
C ASN A 158 10.25 5.62 3.11
N ASP A 159 11.29 4.81 2.94
CA ASP A 159 11.45 3.84 1.85
C ASP A 159 11.20 2.40 2.28
N SER A 160 10.64 2.22 3.47
CA SER A 160 10.22 0.92 3.99
C SER A 160 8.87 1.04 4.72
N GLY A 161 8.15 -0.08 4.81
CA GLY A 161 6.89 -0.11 5.54
C GLY A 161 6.34 -1.51 5.73
N LEU A 162 5.18 -1.58 6.37
CA LEU A 162 4.45 -2.79 6.69
C LEU A 162 3.15 -2.81 5.90
N LEU A 163 2.90 -3.95 5.27
CA LEU A 163 1.62 -4.29 4.66
C LEU A 163 0.87 -5.18 5.65
N TYR A 164 -0.42 -4.90 5.85
CA TYR A 164 -1.26 -5.69 6.77
C TYR A 164 -2.10 -6.70 6.00
N MET A 165 -2.14 -7.93 6.48
CA MET A 165 -2.84 -9.08 5.88
C MET A 165 -3.54 -9.91 6.97
N GLY A 166 -4.17 -11.01 6.55
CA GLY A 166 -4.88 -11.91 7.46
C GLY A 166 -6.33 -11.46 7.64
N THR A 167 -6.76 -11.32 8.89
CA THR A 167 -8.14 -10.98 9.25
C THR A 167 -8.18 -9.89 10.34
N PRO A 168 -9.33 -9.23 10.58
CA PRO A 168 -9.42 -8.19 11.62
C PRO A 168 -9.02 -8.64 13.01
N LYS A 169 -9.24 -9.92 13.33
CA LYS A 169 -8.93 -10.52 14.63
C LYS A 169 -7.51 -11.09 14.71
N ASN A 170 -6.84 -11.29 13.57
CA ASN A 170 -5.52 -11.88 13.50
C ASN A 170 -4.69 -11.18 12.39
N LEU A 171 -4.22 -9.98 12.72
CA LEU A 171 -3.43 -9.13 11.81
C LEU A 171 -2.03 -9.69 11.64
N GLU A 172 -1.63 -9.92 10.40
CA GLU A 172 -0.25 -10.21 10.04
C GLU A 172 0.41 -8.98 9.43
N SER A 173 1.62 -8.67 9.91
CA SER A 173 2.44 -7.59 9.37
C SER A 173 3.50 -8.17 8.45
N ARG A 174 3.52 -7.70 7.22
CA ARG A 174 4.48 -8.10 6.22
C ARG A 174 5.41 -6.93 5.88
N PRO A 175 6.73 -7.05 6.14
CA PRO A 175 7.68 -6.02 5.73
C PRO A 175 7.73 -5.89 4.20
N TRP A 176 7.83 -4.64 3.75
CA TRP A 176 7.99 -4.26 2.36
C TRP A 176 9.01 -3.14 2.19
N SER A 177 9.91 -3.30 1.24
CA SER A 177 10.87 -2.27 0.83
C SER A 177 10.31 -1.50 -0.37
N PHE A 178 9.96 -0.23 -0.18
CA PHE A 178 9.48 0.62 -1.27
C PHE A 178 10.64 1.02 -2.18
N ASP A 179 11.83 1.27 -1.63
CA ASP A 179 13.07 1.41 -2.40
C ASP A 179 13.06 2.56 -3.42
N GLN A 180 12.30 3.64 -3.19
CA GLN A 180 12.20 4.75 -4.15
C GLN A 180 13.53 5.47 -4.42
N TYR A 181 14.52 5.33 -3.52
CA TYR A 181 15.87 5.90 -3.65
C TYR A 181 16.90 4.93 -4.23
N GLU A 182 16.52 3.67 -4.45
CA GLU A 182 17.43 2.72 -5.05
C GLU A 182 17.80 3.15 -6.48
N PRO A 183 19.02 2.86 -6.96
CA PRO A 183 19.47 3.28 -8.29
C PRO A 183 18.49 2.85 -9.39
N GLU A 184 18.32 3.75 -10.37
CA GLU A 184 17.42 3.64 -11.54
C GLU A 184 15.92 3.75 -11.27
N ILE A 185 15.46 3.61 -10.02
CA ILE A 185 14.02 3.56 -9.72
C ILE A 185 13.30 4.85 -10.13
N LEU A 186 13.85 6.01 -9.80
CA LEU A 186 13.27 7.30 -10.20
C LEU A 186 13.14 7.42 -11.73
N ASP A 187 14.18 7.05 -12.49
CA ASP A 187 14.15 7.10 -13.96
C ASP A 187 13.10 6.13 -14.53
N ILE A 188 12.93 4.95 -13.91
CA ILE A 188 11.89 3.98 -14.29
C ILE A 188 10.49 4.55 -14.00
N CYS A 189 10.28 5.22 -12.85
CA CYS A 189 9.01 5.87 -12.52
C CYS A 189 8.67 6.98 -13.53
N LEU A 190 9.64 7.79 -13.94
CA LEU A 190 9.44 8.79 -15.00
C LEU A 190 9.15 8.12 -16.35
N LYS A 191 9.80 6.99 -16.64
CA LYS A 191 9.57 6.24 -17.88
C LYS A 191 8.19 5.60 -17.94
N LEU A 192 7.66 5.16 -16.82
CA LEU A 192 6.29 4.66 -16.67
C LEU A 192 5.27 5.68 -17.18
N LEU A 193 5.44 6.96 -16.83
CA LEU A 193 4.58 8.03 -17.35
C LEU A 193 4.74 8.18 -18.87
N GLN A 194 5.96 8.07 -19.42
CA GLN A 194 6.26 8.23 -20.84
C GLN A 194 5.72 7.14 -21.75
N VAL A 195 5.69 5.90 -21.27
CA VAL A 195 5.22 4.76 -22.08
C VAL A 195 3.72 4.54 -21.95
N SER A 196 3.06 5.24 -21.02
CA SER A 196 1.61 5.19 -20.91
C SER A 196 0.94 5.66 -22.21
N PRO A 197 -0.10 4.96 -22.69
CA PRO A 197 -0.91 5.44 -23.82
C PRO A 197 -1.52 6.83 -23.58
N GLN A 198 -1.65 7.24 -22.32
CA GLN A 198 -2.21 8.53 -21.94
C GLN A 198 -1.20 9.69 -22.04
N TYR A 199 0.12 9.41 -22.18
CA TYR A 199 1.22 10.40 -22.11
C TYR A 199 1.04 11.67 -22.98
N GLY A 200 0.33 11.59 -24.11
CA GLY A 200 0.20 12.69 -25.07
C GLY A 200 -0.64 13.91 -24.63
N ARG A 201 -1.32 13.85 -23.48
CA ARG A 201 -2.03 15.00 -22.91
C ARG A 201 -1.07 15.69 -21.94
N ASN A 202 -0.63 16.92 -22.23
CA ASN A 202 0.37 17.72 -21.49
C ASN A 202 0.02 18.04 -20.00
N LEU A 203 -0.29 17.01 -19.21
CA LEU A 203 -0.98 17.10 -17.92
C LEU A 203 -0.14 16.56 -16.75
N HIS A 204 1.17 16.37 -16.91
CA HIS A 204 2.05 15.94 -15.81
C HIS A 204 2.26 16.99 -14.70
N SER A 205 1.51 18.09 -14.73
CA SER A 205 1.41 19.07 -13.66
C SER A 205 0.33 18.73 -12.63
N ASP A 206 -0.67 17.93 -12.99
CA ASP A 206 -1.84 17.67 -12.14
C ASP A 206 -1.70 16.31 -11.41
N PRO A 207 -1.64 16.28 -10.07
CA PRO A 207 -1.59 15.02 -9.32
C PRO A 207 -2.83 14.14 -9.54
N ILE A 208 -4.00 14.69 -9.87
CA ILE A 208 -5.20 13.90 -10.18
C ILE A 208 -4.96 13.07 -11.44
N TYR A 209 -4.46 13.73 -12.49
CA TYR A 209 -4.11 13.07 -13.75
C TYR A 209 -2.99 12.03 -13.56
N LEU A 210 -1.91 12.41 -12.87
CA LEU A 210 -0.81 11.50 -12.57
C LEU A 210 -1.31 10.24 -11.83
N SER A 211 -2.22 10.41 -10.88
CA SER A 211 -2.80 9.30 -10.12
C SER A 211 -3.55 8.31 -11.00
N ARG A 212 -4.35 8.79 -11.96
CA ARG A 212 -5.08 7.93 -12.90
C ARG A 212 -4.14 7.19 -13.85
N VAL A 213 -3.13 7.91 -14.38
CA VAL A 213 -2.11 7.32 -15.26
C VAL A 213 -1.33 6.23 -14.54
N VAL A 214 -0.88 6.50 -13.31
CA VAL A 214 -0.13 5.51 -12.52
C VAL A 214 -1.01 4.33 -12.14
N SER A 215 -2.24 4.54 -11.64
CA SER A 215 -3.18 3.44 -11.33
C SER A 215 -3.37 2.50 -12.53
N ALA A 216 -3.59 3.05 -13.72
CA ALA A 216 -3.72 2.27 -14.96
C ALA A 216 -2.42 1.52 -15.33
N MET A 217 -1.26 2.18 -15.21
CA MET A 217 0.01 1.61 -15.64
C MET A 217 0.60 0.57 -14.67
N ILE A 218 0.09 0.48 -13.45
CA ILE A 218 0.59 -0.50 -12.47
C ILE A 218 0.10 -1.91 -12.82
N ASN A 219 -1.12 -2.05 -13.36
CA ASN A 219 -1.63 -3.30 -13.93
C ASN A 219 -1.47 -3.33 -15.45
N CYS A 220 -1.46 -4.52 -16.06
CA CYS A 220 -1.22 -4.68 -17.50
C CYS A 220 -2.45 -5.13 -18.32
N GLU A 221 -3.67 -4.94 -17.82
CA GLU A 221 -4.86 -5.51 -18.50
C GLU A 221 -5.17 -4.83 -19.84
N ASP A 222 -4.86 -3.54 -19.97
CA ASP A 222 -5.11 -2.79 -21.21
C ASP A 222 -3.81 -2.50 -22.01
N ASP A 223 -2.68 -2.40 -21.29
CA ASP A 223 -1.47 -1.73 -21.77
C ASP A 223 -0.18 -2.52 -21.45
N ARG A 224 0.98 -1.89 -21.67
CA ARG A 224 2.30 -2.35 -21.23
C ARG A 224 2.56 -2.05 -19.74
N GLY A 225 1.56 -2.28 -18.89
CA GLY A 225 1.66 -1.99 -17.47
C GLY A 225 2.68 -2.87 -16.74
N VAL A 226 2.96 -2.53 -15.48
CA VAL A 226 4.08 -3.09 -14.71
C VAL A 226 3.85 -4.56 -14.35
N LEU A 227 2.68 -4.90 -13.82
CA LEU A 227 2.41 -6.21 -13.22
C LEU A 227 1.25 -6.93 -13.91
N ARG A 228 1.40 -8.25 -14.05
CA ARG A 228 0.32 -9.16 -14.42
C ARG A 228 -0.29 -9.81 -13.18
N GLY A 229 -1.61 -9.68 -13.03
CA GLY A 229 -2.34 -10.29 -11.93
C GLY A 229 -2.45 -11.82 -12.05
N ASN A 230 -2.36 -12.55 -10.94
CA ASN A 230 -2.69 -13.98 -10.92
C ASN A 230 -3.14 -14.44 -9.52
N TRP A 231 -4.36 -14.97 -9.45
CA TRP A 231 -4.97 -15.53 -8.24
C TRP A 231 -5.32 -17.03 -8.35
N LEU A 232 -4.92 -17.70 -9.43
CA LEU A 232 -5.25 -19.10 -9.66
C LEU A 232 -4.41 -20.04 -8.78
N GLY A 233 -3.23 -19.59 -8.34
CA GLY A 233 -2.31 -20.34 -7.47
C GLY A 233 -1.21 -21.10 -8.23
N ASP A 234 -1.25 -21.13 -9.57
CA ASP A 234 -0.14 -21.62 -10.39
C ASP A 234 0.76 -20.45 -10.82
N PHE A 235 2.01 -20.47 -10.36
CA PHE A 235 3.01 -19.43 -10.62
C PHE A 235 4.21 -19.92 -11.41
N LYS A 236 4.15 -21.08 -12.10
CA LYS A 236 5.31 -21.69 -12.80
C LYS A 236 6.03 -20.74 -13.77
N ASN A 237 5.30 -19.83 -14.41
CA ASN A 237 5.84 -18.91 -15.42
C ASN A 237 6.33 -17.58 -14.84
N GLY A 238 6.34 -17.41 -13.52
CA GLY A 238 6.72 -16.16 -12.88
C GLY A 238 7.07 -16.33 -11.40
N VAL A 239 7.02 -15.23 -10.68
CA VAL A 239 7.26 -15.19 -9.24
C VAL A 239 5.91 -15.30 -8.53
N ASN A 240 5.84 -16.20 -7.54
CA ASN A 240 4.70 -16.22 -6.61
C ASN A 240 4.62 -14.85 -5.91
N PRO A 241 3.47 -14.15 -5.95
CA PRO A 241 3.30 -12.82 -5.34
C PRO A 241 3.78 -12.74 -3.89
N SER A 242 3.66 -13.82 -3.13
CA SER A 242 4.11 -13.93 -1.74
C SER A 242 5.62 -14.10 -1.58
N LYS A 243 6.41 -14.14 -2.65
CA LYS A 243 7.87 -14.09 -2.60
C LYS A 243 8.42 -12.67 -2.66
N TRP A 244 7.69 -11.71 -3.23
CA TRP A 244 8.13 -10.33 -3.28
C TRP A 244 8.31 -9.73 -1.88
N THR A 245 9.39 -8.97 -1.74
CA THR A 245 9.82 -8.27 -0.52
C THR A 245 9.98 -6.77 -0.75
N GLY A 246 10.01 -6.31 -2.00
CA GLY A 246 10.14 -4.89 -2.33
C GLY A 246 9.76 -4.57 -3.78
N SER A 247 9.66 -3.27 -4.05
CA SER A 247 9.18 -2.74 -5.33
C SER A 247 10.30 -2.53 -6.36
N ALA A 248 11.54 -2.31 -5.92
CA ALA A 248 12.65 -2.03 -6.84
C ALA A 248 12.91 -3.17 -7.82
N ASP A 249 12.91 -4.42 -7.36
CA ASP A 249 13.17 -5.58 -8.23
C ASP A 249 12.09 -5.74 -9.30
N ILE A 250 10.83 -5.49 -8.95
CA ILE A 250 9.70 -5.54 -9.90
C ILE A 250 9.89 -4.45 -10.97
N LEU A 251 10.12 -3.20 -10.55
CA LEU A 251 10.28 -2.07 -11.48
C LEU A 251 11.50 -2.25 -12.40
N ARG A 252 12.62 -2.73 -11.86
CA ARG A 252 13.84 -3.04 -12.64
C ARG A 252 13.60 -4.17 -13.63
N GLN A 253 12.89 -5.24 -13.24
CA GLN A 253 12.55 -6.33 -14.15
C GLN A 253 11.68 -5.83 -15.30
N TRP A 254 10.66 -5.01 -15.01
CA TRP A 254 9.80 -4.41 -16.02
C TRP A 254 10.59 -3.51 -17.00
N ALA A 255 11.51 -2.68 -16.49
CA ALA A 255 12.34 -1.84 -17.34
C ALA A 255 13.31 -2.67 -18.21
N LYS A 256 13.99 -3.66 -17.63
CA LYS A 256 14.94 -4.55 -18.33
C LYS A 256 14.25 -5.41 -19.40
N SER A 257 12.98 -5.77 -19.19
CA SER A 257 12.17 -6.52 -20.15
C SER A 257 11.58 -5.66 -21.28
N LYS A 258 12.11 -4.44 -21.49
CA LYS A 258 11.59 -3.46 -22.45
C LYS A 258 10.11 -3.13 -22.20
N PHE A 259 9.74 -2.97 -20.92
CA PHE A 259 8.39 -2.64 -20.46
C PHE A 259 7.39 -3.78 -20.69
N SER A 260 7.82 -5.02 -20.54
CA SER A 260 6.93 -6.18 -20.59
C SER A 260 6.45 -6.52 -19.17
N PRO A 261 5.16 -6.88 -18.98
CA PRO A 261 4.60 -7.10 -17.64
C PRO A 261 5.36 -8.15 -16.82
N VAL A 262 5.60 -7.83 -15.55
CA VAL A 262 6.24 -8.73 -14.58
C VAL A 262 5.19 -9.68 -14.02
N MET A 263 5.49 -10.97 -14.06
CA MET A 263 4.62 -12.03 -13.55
C MET A 263 5.13 -12.49 -12.17
N TYR A 264 4.34 -12.50 -11.09
CA TYR A 264 2.94 -12.06 -10.96
C TYR A 264 2.77 -11.11 -9.77
N GLY A 265 1.66 -10.35 -9.80
CA GLY A 265 1.20 -9.48 -8.72
C GLY A 265 -0.18 -9.87 -8.19
N GLN A 266 -0.47 -9.39 -6.99
CA GLN A 266 -1.77 -9.42 -6.31
C GLN A 266 -1.97 -8.07 -5.59
N CYS A 267 -3.16 -7.79 -5.01
CA CYS A 267 -3.54 -6.43 -4.58
C CYS A 267 -2.46 -5.70 -3.77
N TRP A 268 -1.87 -6.35 -2.76
CA TRP A 268 -0.79 -5.74 -1.95
C TRP A 268 0.49 -5.45 -2.74
N VAL A 269 0.82 -6.26 -3.74
CA VAL A 269 1.97 -6.03 -4.63
C VAL A 269 1.70 -4.84 -5.53
N PHE A 270 0.51 -4.77 -6.13
CA PHE A 270 0.10 -3.63 -6.95
C PHE A 270 0.12 -2.33 -6.12
N ALA A 271 -0.51 -2.33 -4.94
CA ALA A 271 -0.55 -1.18 -4.05
C ALA A 271 0.85 -0.74 -3.60
N ALA A 272 1.72 -1.68 -3.23
CA ALA A 272 3.06 -1.33 -2.76
C ALA A 272 3.96 -0.77 -3.89
N VAL A 273 3.87 -1.32 -5.10
CA VAL A 273 4.56 -0.75 -6.28
C VAL A 273 3.99 0.62 -6.65
N MET A 274 2.66 0.80 -6.60
CA MET A 274 2.04 2.11 -6.82
C MET A 274 2.50 3.13 -5.78
N CYS A 275 2.52 2.78 -4.50
CA CYS A 275 3.00 3.64 -3.43
C CYS A 275 4.45 4.09 -3.68
N THR A 276 5.32 3.17 -4.12
CA THR A 276 6.71 3.47 -4.52
C THR A 276 6.77 4.50 -5.64
N VAL A 277 6.01 4.29 -6.72
CA VAL A 277 5.99 5.21 -7.87
C VAL A 277 5.49 6.58 -7.44
N MET A 278 4.39 6.66 -6.68
CA MET A 278 3.82 7.93 -6.23
C MET A 278 4.78 8.68 -5.29
N ARG A 279 5.44 7.99 -4.35
CA ARG A 279 6.48 8.57 -3.47
C ARG A 279 7.67 9.08 -4.27
N ALA A 280 8.17 8.31 -5.25
CA ALA A 280 9.28 8.72 -6.11
C ALA A 280 8.95 9.99 -6.92
N LEU A 281 7.70 10.14 -7.37
CA LEU A 281 7.22 11.34 -8.08
C LEU A 281 6.96 12.53 -7.13
N GLY A 282 7.06 12.34 -5.82
CA GLY A 282 6.85 13.36 -4.80
C GLY A 282 5.39 13.54 -4.38
N ILE A 283 4.52 12.56 -4.61
CA ILE A 283 3.13 12.56 -4.15
C ILE A 283 3.06 11.78 -2.83
N PRO A 284 2.67 12.41 -1.70
CA PRO A 284 2.61 11.72 -0.42
C PRO A 284 1.60 10.58 -0.47
N SER A 285 2.06 9.37 -0.11
CA SER A 285 1.29 8.14 -0.33
C SER A 285 1.45 7.15 0.82
N ARG A 286 0.38 6.41 1.10
CA ARG A 286 0.36 5.33 2.10
C ARG A 286 -0.45 4.14 1.62
N VAL A 287 -0.03 2.94 2.00
CA VAL A 287 -0.76 1.71 1.68
C VAL A 287 -1.84 1.46 2.72
N ILE A 288 -3.04 1.10 2.27
CA ILE A 288 -4.22 0.85 3.08
C ILE A 288 -4.63 -0.60 2.93
N THR A 289 -4.96 -1.26 4.04
CA THR A 289 -5.62 -2.57 4.03
C THR A 289 -7.05 -2.42 4.54
N ASN A 290 -8.02 -2.87 3.75
CA ASN A 290 -9.42 -3.02 4.12
C ASN A 290 -9.74 -4.48 4.36
N PHE A 291 -10.18 -4.83 5.57
CA PHE A 291 -10.55 -6.20 5.91
C PHE A 291 -12.03 -6.46 5.69
N ASN A 292 -12.35 -7.66 5.20
CA ASN A 292 -13.66 -8.03 4.65
C ASN A 292 -14.07 -7.05 3.55
N SER A 293 -13.21 -6.85 2.55
CA SER A 293 -13.50 -5.96 1.42
C SER A 293 -14.53 -6.60 0.51
N ALA A 294 -15.61 -5.89 0.22
CA ALA A 294 -16.61 -6.37 -0.72
C ALA A 294 -16.13 -6.16 -2.16
N HIS A 295 -16.19 -7.22 -2.97
CA HIS A 295 -16.06 -7.12 -4.41
C HIS A 295 -17.45 -7.27 -5.03
N ASP A 296 -18.17 -6.14 -5.12
CA ASP A 296 -19.51 -6.04 -5.69
C ASP A 296 -19.42 -5.77 -7.20
N THR A 297 -19.74 -6.79 -8.00
CA THR A 297 -19.64 -6.73 -9.47
C THR A 297 -20.89 -6.16 -10.14
N ASN A 298 -21.97 -5.91 -9.38
CA ASN A 298 -23.25 -5.45 -9.93
C ASN A 298 -23.70 -4.08 -9.37
N GLY A 299 -23.03 -3.58 -8.32
CA GLY A 299 -23.20 -2.25 -7.76
C GLY A 299 -24.45 -2.08 -6.90
N ASN A 300 -25.11 -3.16 -6.48
CA ASN A 300 -26.32 -3.12 -5.66
C ASN A 300 -26.03 -2.94 -4.15
N LEU A 301 -24.76 -2.90 -3.75
CA LEU A 301 -24.29 -2.80 -2.35
C LEU A 301 -24.68 -4.00 -1.48
N VAL A 302 -24.91 -5.17 -2.08
CA VAL A 302 -25.29 -6.40 -1.39
C VAL A 302 -24.44 -7.57 -1.89
N ILE A 303 -23.75 -8.23 -0.97
CA ILE A 303 -22.97 -9.45 -1.24
C ILE A 303 -23.74 -10.66 -0.71
N GLU A 304 -24.11 -11.58 -1.60
CA GLU A 304 -24.79 -12.82 -1.23
C GLU A 304 -23.78 -13.96 -1.00
N GLU A 305 -23.83 -14.58 0.17
CA GLU A 305 -23.04 -15.75 0.53
C GLU A 305 -23.95 -16.97 0.76
N PHE A 306 -23.72 -18.03 0.01
CA PHE A 306 -24.54 -19.24 0.06
C PHE A 306 -23.85 -20.34 0.86
N TYR A 307 -24.59 -21.01 1.73
CA TYR A 307 -24.13 -22.16 2.51
C TYR A 307 -25.07 -23.35 2.33
N SER A 308 -24.55 -24.57 2.36
CA SER A 308 -25.38 -25.79 2.43
C SER A 308 -26.07 -25.91 3.79
N GLU A 309 -27.05 -26.80 3.89
CA GLU A 309 -27.65 -27.20 5.17
C GLU A 309 -26.65 -27.74 6.21
N THR A 310 -25.46 -28.15 5.77
CA THR A 310 -24.37 -28.67 6.61
C THR A 310 -23.24 -27.67 6.86
N GLY A 311 -23.40 -26.41 6.47
CA GLY A 311 -22.41 -25.34 6.71
C GLY A 311 -21.27 -25.26 5.68
N LYS A 312 -21.33 -26.00 4.57
CA LYS A 312 -20.38 -25.84 3.47
C LYS A 312 -20.70 -24.58 2.67
N LYS A 313 -19.77 -23.63 2.58
CA LYS A 313 -19.90 -22.44 1.72
C LYS A 313 -19.86 -22.84 0.25
N LEU A 314 -20.81 -22.33 -0.53
CA LEU A 314 -21.07 -22.69 -1.92
C LEU A 314 -20.63 -21.56 -2.86
N PRO A 315 -19.96 -21.88 -3.98
CA PRO A 315 -19.48 -20.88 -4.94
C PRO A 315 -20.60 -20.47 -5.92
N HIS A 316 -21.74 -19.99 -5.41
CA HIS A 316 -22.91 -19.64 -6.23
C HIS A 316 -22.93 -18.17 -6.70
N SER A 317 -22.26 -17.27 -5.98
CA SER A 317 -22.18 -15.84 -6.34
C SER A 317 -20.87 -15.53 -7.08
N LYS A 318 -20.93 -14.55 -7.99
CA LYS A 318 -19.74 -13.90 -8.56
C LYS A 318 -19.18 -12.82 -7.63
N ASP A 319 -20.05 -12.24 -6.81
CA ASP A 319 -19.65 -11.31 -5.76
C ASP A 319 -18.96 -12.09 -4.64
N SER A 320 -17.99 -11.46 -3.98
CA SER A 320 -17.25 -12.11 -2.92
C SER A 320 -16.75 -11.12 -1.90
N ILE A 321 -16.62 -11.61 -0.66
CA ILE A 321 -15.91 -10.89 0.39
C ILE A 321 -14.47 -11.38 0.40
N TRP A 322 -13.57 -10.46 0.05
CA TRP A 322 -12.14 -10.68 0.19
C TRP A 322 -11.78 -10.49 1.67
N ASN A 323 -11.04 -11.43 2.25
CA ASN A 323 -10.61 -11.35 3.65
C ASN A 323 -9.86 -10.06 3.94
N PHE A 324 -9.07 -9.62 2.97
CA PHE A 324 -8.51 -8.28 2.91
C PHE A 324 -8.35 -7.84 1.46
N HIS A 325 -8.35 -6.53 1.25
CA HIS A 325 -7.96 -5.89 0.01
C HIS A 325 -7.03 -4.72 0.31
N VAL A 326 -6.12 -4.42 -0.62
CA VAL A 326 -5.04 -3.45 -0.38
C VAL A 326 -4.97 -2.46 -1.53
N TRP A 327 -5.03 -1.17 -1.20
CA TRP A 327 -4.92 -0.05 -2.14
C TRP A 327 -3.98 1.05 -1.62
N VAL A 328 -3.89 2.16 -2.34
CA VAL A 328 -3.08 3.32 -1.95
C VAL A 328 -3.98 4.53 -1.67
N GLU A 329 -3.66 5.28 -0.63
CA GLU A 329 -4.16 6.64 -0.49
C GLU A 329 -3.05 7.64 -0.86
N CYS A 330 -3.39 8.62 -1.71
CA CYS A 330 -2.49 9.73 -2.06
C CYS A 330 -3.07 11.06 -1.56
N TRP A 331 -2.22 11.92 -1.02
CA TRP A 331 -2.61 13.24 -0.54
C TRP A 331 -2.54 14.28 -1.66
N MET A 332 -3.66 14.92 -1.97
CA MET A 332 -3.72 16.02 -2.93
C MET A 332 -4.98 16.88 -2.74
N THR A 333 -4.96 18.06 -3.34
CA THR A 333 -6.16 18.91 -3.51
C THR A 333 -7.06 18.38 -4.64
N ARG A 334 -8.35 18.72 -4.58
CA ARG A 334 -9.40 18.35 -5.54
C ARG A 334 -10.15 19.57 -6.06
N PRO A 335 -9.46 20.50 -6.76
CA PRO A 335 -10.10 21.70 -7.30
C PRO A 335 -11.24 21.38 -8.28
N ASP A 336 -11.24 20.20 -8.90
CA ASP A 336 -12.29 19.68 -9.78
C ASP A 336 -13.61 19.37 -9.05
N LEU A 337 -13.58 19.11 -7.74
CA LEU A 337 -14.77 18.79 -6.93
C LEU A 337 -15.25 19.97 -6.06
N GLY A 338 -14.58 21.11 -6.13
CA GLY A 338 -14.83 22.25 -5.24
C GLY A 338 -14.30 22.05 -3.81
N ALA A 339 -14.72 22.90 -2.90
CA ALA A 339 -14.17 22.93 -1.55
C ALA A 339 -14.56 21.69 -0.72
N GLY A 340 -13.59 21.16 0.03
CA GLY A 340 -13.84 20.19 1.09
C GLY A 340 -13.57 18.73 0.73
N PHE A 341 -13.03 18.41 -0.45
CA PHE A 341 -12.61 17.06 -0.84
C PHE A 341 -11.09 16.88 -0.99
N ASP A 342 -10.32 17.90 -0.58
CA ASP A 342 -8.87 17.82 -0.46
C ASP A 342 -8.45 16.78 0.61
N GLY A 343 -7.21 16.31 0.51
CA GLY A 343 -6.61 15.38 1.44
C GLY A 343 -6.42 13.99 0.82
N TRP A 344 -6.71 12.94 1.59
CA TRP A 344 -6.52 11.55 1.15
C TRP A 344 -7.52 11.12 0.08
N GLN A 345 -6.98 10.61 -1.02
CA GLN A 345 -7.73 10.06 -2.16
C GLN A 345 -7.36 8.59 -2.34
N VAL A 346 -8.36 7.70 -2.40
CA VAL A 346 -8.21 6.29 -2.71
C VAL A 346 -7.84 6.11 -4.17
N LEU A 347 -6.81 5.29 -4.40
CA LEU A 347 -6.35 4.82 -5.69
C LEU A 347 -6.12 3.33 -5.59
N ASP A 348 -6.84 2.57 -6.40
CA ASP A 348 -6.70 1.13 -6.45
C ASP A 348 -6.10 0.70 -7.80
N PRO A 349 -4.85 0.22 -7.82
CA PRO A 349 -4.22 -0.29 -9.04
C PRO A 349 -4.62 -1.74 -9.36
N THR A 350 -5.41 -2.40 -8.51
CA THR A 350 -5.89 -3.76 -8.74
C THR A 350 -6.97 -3.74 -9.83
N PRO A 351 -6.83 -4.53 -10.92
CA PRO A 351 -7.80 -4.49 -12.01
C PRO A 351 -9.08 -5.26 -11.64
N GLN A 352 -9.99 -4.60 -10.92
CA GLN A 352 -11.31 -5.13 -10.55
C GLN A 352 -12.39 -4.57 -11.46
N GLU A 353 -12.47 -3.24 -11.58
CA GLU A 353 -13.48 -2.54 -12.39
C GLU A 353 -12.84 -1.59 -13.41
N ARG A 354 -13.58 -1.32 -14.51
CA ARG A 354 -13.15 -0.37 -15.54
C ARG A 354 -13.74 1.02 -15.28
N SER A 355 -12.87 2.01 -15.07
CA SER A 355 -13.24 3.43 -15.00
C SER A 355 -13.05 4.09 -16.37
N GLY A 356 -14.15 4.52 -17.00
CA GLY A 356 -14.09 5.13 -18.34
C GLY A 356 -13.54 4.19 -19.41
N GLY A 357 -13.76 2.88 -19.24
CA GLY A 357 -13.29 1.84 -20.17
C GLY A 357 -11.85 1.36 -19.94
N ILE A 358 -11.13 1.87 -18.93
CA ILE A 358 -9.74 1.48 -18.61
C ILE A 358 -9.71 0.88 -17.20
N PHE A 359 -8.92 -0.16 -16.97
CA PHE A 359 -8.65 -0.71 -15.64
C PHE A 359 -7.80 0.24 -14.80
N CYS A 360 -8.48 1.20 -14.18
CA CYS A 360 -7.94 2.14 -13.21
C CYS A 360 -9.07 2.51 -12.23
N CYS A 361 -8.70 2.89 -11.01
CA CYS A 361 -9.65 3.29 -9.98
C CYS A 361 -9.10 4.48 -9.19
N GLY A 362 -9.95 5.49 -8.99
CA GLY A 362 -9.67 6.72 -8.27
C GLY A 362 -9.11 7.84 -9.16
N PRO A 363 -8.69 8.98 -8.58
CA PRO A 363 -8.66 9.27 -7.14
C PRO A 363 -10.06 9.53 -6.56
N ALA A 364 -10.49 8.71 -5.60
CA ALA A 364 -11.76 8.85 -4.89
C ALA A 364 -11.54 9.50 -3.52
N PRO A 365 -12.12 10.67 -3.19
CA PRO A 365 -11.88 11.29 -1.89
C PRO A 365 -12.38 10.40 -0.75
N VAL A 366 -11.53 10.09 0.23
CA VAL A 366 -11.91 9.29 1.42
C VAL A 366 -13.10 9.92 2.14
N LYS A 367 -13.11 11.25 2.21
CA LYS A 367 -14.23 12.01 2.77
C LYS A 367 -15.53 11.83 1.98
N ALA A 368 -15.47 11.76 0.65
CA ALA A 368 -16.67 11.54 -0.17
C ALA A 368 -17.24 10.13 0.03
N ILE A 369 -16.38 9.12 0.22
CA ILE A 369 -16.79 7.76 0.58
C ILE A 369 -17.52 7.78 1.93
N ARG A 370 -16.93 8.42 2.95
CA ARG A 370 -17.55 8.56 4.28
C ARG A 370 -18.87 9.30 4.26
N ASP A 371 -18.96 10.37 3.48
CA ASP A 371 -20.13 11.23 3.39
C ASP A 371 -21.15 10.71 2.35
N ARG A 372 -20.95 9.49 1.81
CA ARG A 372 -21.82 8.82 0.80
C ARG A 372 -22.09 9.67 -0.45
N ARG A 373 -21.10 10.43 -0.91
CA ARG A 373 -21.18 11.25 -2.13
C ARG A 373 -20.83 10.45 -3.38
N VAL A 374 -21.61 9.40 -3.62
CA VAL A 374 -21.47 8.47 -4.77
C VAL A 374 -21.78 9.12 -6.13
N ASP A 375 -22.29 10.35 -6.12
CA ASP A 375 -22.54 11.18 -7.30
C ASP A 375 -21.27 11.84 -7.87
N LEU A 376 -20.17 11.84 -7.12
CA LEU A 376 -18.93 12.50 -7.51
C LEU A 376 -17.94 11.55 -8.21
N VAL A 377 -17.02 12.15 -8.97
CA VAL A 377 -15.89 11.44 -9.59
C VAL A 377 -14.67 11.38 -8.65
N TYR A 378 -13.81 10.38 -8.70
CA TYR A 378 -13.83 9.21 -9.58
C TYR A 378 -14.16 7.96 -8.78
N ASP A 379 -14.92 7.03 -9.36
CA ASP A 379 -15.07 5.64 -8.89
C ASP A 379 -15.59 5.46 -7.45
N ILE A 380 -16.18 6.51 -6.87
CA ILE A 380 -16.69 6.51 -5.49
C ILE A 380 -17.76 5.44 -5.24
N PRO A 381 -18.71 5.16 -6.15
CA PRO A 381 -19.67 4.06 -5.94
C PRO A 381 -18.99 2.72 -5.69
N PHE A 382 -17.95 2.39 -6.46
CA PHE A 382 -17.20 1.14 -6.33
C PHE A 382 -16.46 1.08 -4.99
N VAL A 383 -15.67 2.11 -4.67
CA VAL A 383 -14.93 2.14 -3.40
C VAL A 383 -15.88 2.19 -2.19
N TYR A 384 -17.03 2.84 -2.31
CA TYR A 384 -18.05 2.84 -1.27
C TYR A 384 -18.60 1.43 -1.01
N ALA A 385 -18.88 0.65 -2.07
CA ALA A 385 -19.31 -0.73 -1.94
C ALA A 385 -18.27 -1.58 -1.19
N GLU A 386 -16.98 -1.41 -1.51
CA GLU A 386 -15.90 -2.17 -0.88
C GLU A 386 -15.85 -2.08 0.65
N VAL A 387 -16.33 -0.96 1.22
CA VAL A 387 -16.28 -0.70 2.67
C VAL A 387 -17.65 -0.68 3.36
N ASN A 388 -18.76 -0.66 2.61
CA ASN A 388 -20.12 -0.49 3.16
C ASN A 388 -21.18 -1.47 2.62
N ALA A 389 -20.85 -2.43 1.75
CA ALA A 389 -21.85 -3.39 1.27
C ALA A 389 -22.43 -4.25 2.41
N ASP A 390 -23.73 -4.59 2.30
CA ASP A 390 -24.40 -5.49 3.22
C ASP A 390 -24.14 -6.95 2.81
N VAL A 391 -24.09 -7.87 3.79
CA VAL A 391 -23.83 -9.29 3.53
C VAL A 391 -25.09 -10.09 3.80
N HIS A 392 -25.63 -10.70 2.76
CA HIS A 392 -26.78 -11.59 2.82
C HIS A 392 -26.31 -13.04 2.85
N THR A 393 -26.39 -13.67 4.01
CA THR A 393 -26.03 -15.09 4.16
C THR A 393 -27.29 -15.93 3.98
N VAL A 394 -27.24 -16.92 3.10
CA VAL A 394 -28.38 -17.75 2.71
C VAL A 394 -28.02 -19.23 2.87
N ILE A 395 -28.81 -19.97 3.64
CA ILE A 395 -28.71 -21.42 3.72
C ILE A 395 -29.60 -22.02 2.63
N VAL A 396 -29.04 -22.89 1.79
CA VAL A 396 -29.74 -23.51 0.67
C VAL A 396 -29.62 -25.03 0.66
N LYS A 397 -30.68 -25.69 0.16
CA LYS A 397 -30.71 -27.12 -0.12
C LYS A 397 -31.46 -27.36 -1.43
N GLN A 398 -30.82 -28.01 -2.40
CA GLN A 398 -31.41 -28.33 -3.71
C GLN A 398 -32.08 -27.11 -4.39
N GLY A 399 -31.46 -25.93 -4.26
CA GLY A 399 -31.98 -24.68 -4.83
C GLY A 399 -33.07 -23.98 -4.03
N GLN A 400 -33.55 -24.57 -2.93
CA GLN A 400 -34.49 -23.92 -2.00
C GLN A 400 -33.75 -23.16 -0.89
N VAL A 401 -34.24 -21.97 -0.55
CA VAL A 401 -33.77 -21.18 0.59
C VAL A 401 -34.38 -21.73 1.87
N LEU A 402 -33.53 -22.17 2.80
CA LEU A 402 -33.93 -22.68 4.12
C LEU A 402 -33.96 -21.58 5.17
N SER A 403 -32.99 -20.68 5.15
CA SER A 403 -32.97 -19.47 5.99
C SER A 403 -32.06 -18.41 5.39
N SER A 404 -32.22 -17.17 5.85
CA SER A 404 -31.38 -16.05 5.45
C SER A 404 -31.12 -15.09 6.62
N SER A 405 -30.01 -14.39 6.58
CA SER A 405 -29.65 -13.34 7.52
C SER A 405 -28.89 -12.22 6.81
N THR A 406 -28.99 -11.01 7.35
CA THR A 406 -28.29 -9.82 6.84
C THR A 406 -27.32 -9.30 7.90
N ASP A 407 -26.09 -9.05 7.50
CA ASP A 407 -25.03 -8.44 8.31
C ASP A 407 -24.56 -7.16 7.63
N THR A 408 -24.87 -6.02 8.25
CA THR A 408 -24.55 -4.68 7.73
C THR A 408 -23.22 -4.12 8.27
N GLU A 409 -22.48 -4.92 9.06
CA GLU A 409 -21.27 -4.47 9.74
C GLU A 409 -20.02 -5.27 9.35
N ARG A 410 -20.19 -6.41 8.68
CA ARG A 410 -19.09 -7.32 8.29
C ARG A 410 -18.10 -6.66 7.34
N VAL A 411 -18.59 -6.01 6.28
CA VAL A 411 -17.76 -5.43 5.23
C VAL A 411 -17.00 -4.23 5.77
N GLY A 412 -15.73 -4.09 5.41
CA GLY A 412 -14.84 -3.04 5.87
C GLY A 412 -14.76 -2.90 7.39
N SER A 413 -14.85 -4.02 8.11
CA SER A 413 -14.90 -4.04 9.59
C SER A 413 -13.67 -3.42 10.26
N LEU A 414 -12.54 -3.42 9.56
CA LEU A 414 -11.29 -2.79 9.97
C LEU A 414 -10.54 -2.27 8.75
N ILE A 415 -10.11 -1.01 8.79
CA ILE A 415 -9.28 -0.39 7.75
C ILE A 415 -8.04 0.16 8.44
N VAL A 416 -6.86 -0.26 7.99
CA VAL A 416 -5.59 0.08 8.64
C VAL A 416 -4.53 0.57 7.66
N THR A 417 -3.61 1.35 8.20
CA THR A 417 -2.36 1.75 7.54
C THR A 417 -1.23 1.76 8.57
N GLN A 418 0.01 1.95 8.15
CA GLN A 418 1.13 2.07 9.08
C GLN A 418 1.03 3.38 9.89
N THR A 419 1.28 3.29 11.19
CA THR A 419 1.37 4.47 12.06
C THR A 419 2.63 5.27 11.73
N ILE A 420 2.50 6.60 11.67
CA ILE A 420 3.62 7.51 11.44
C ILE A 420 4.77 7.21 12.39
N GLY A 421 5.95 6.89 11.84
CA GLY A 421 7.18 6.67 12.58
C GLY A 421 7.20 5.43 13.49
N SER A 422 6.17 4.57 13.46
CA SER A 422 6.06 3.36 14.30
C SER A 422 5.63 2.14 13.48
N PRO A 423 6.24 0.96 13.68
CA PRO A 423 5.88 -0.29 12.98
C PRO A 423 4.61 -0.92 13.58
N ARG A 424 3.52 -0.16 13.67
CA ARG A 424 2.23 -0.57 14.25
C ARG A 424 1.07 -0.17 13.36
N PRO A 425 0.00 -0.98 13.28
CA PRO A 425 -1.19 -0.62 12.52
C PRO A 425 -1.91 0.56 13.18
N GLN A 426 -2.28 1.54 12.37
CA GLN A 426 -3.19 2.63 12.71
C GLN A 426 -4.58 2.28 12.15
N ASN A 427 -5.58 2.19 13.02
CA ASN A 427 -6.97 2.05 12.60
C ASN A 427 -7.50 3.39 12.06
N ILE A 428 -7.91 3.39 10.79
CA ILE A 428 -8.49 4.53 10.08
C ILE A 428 -9.91 4.27 9.60
N THR A 429 -10.61 3.23 10.09
CA THR A 429 -11.99 2.90 9.68
C THR A 429 -12.93 4.09 9.79
N GLY A 430 -12.78 4.91 10.84
CA GLY A 430 -13.58 6.11 11.06
C GLY A 430 -13.45 7.19 9.97
N ASN A 431 -12.40 7.12 9.15
CA ASN A 431 -12.22 8.02 8.01
C ASN A 431 -13.10 7.63 6.82
N TYR A 432 -13.48 6.36 6.70
CA TYR A 432 -14.25 5.80 5.59
C TYR A 432 -15.73 5.64 5.92
N LYS A 433 -16.08 5.44 7.19
CA LYS A 433 -17.46 5.27 7.62
C LYS A 433 -17.67 5.71 9.07
N PRO A 434 -18.88 6.17 9.42
CA PRO A 434 -19.20 6.58 10.79
C PRO A 434 -18.96 5.44 11.79
N THR A 435 -18.33 5.74 12.92
CA THR A 435 -18.23 4.77 14.02
C THR A 435 -19.55 4.70 14.80
N LYS A 436 -19.83 3.58 15.48
CA LYS A 436 -21.04 3.42 16.31
C LYS A 436 -21.24 4.54 17.34
N ALA A 437 -20.14 5.09 17.88
CA ALA A 437 -20.18 6.23 18.80
C ALA A 437 -20.69 7.51 18.12
N ALA A 438 -20.31 7.76 16.86
CA ALA A 438 -20.78 8.89 16.07
C ALA A 438 -22.25 8.72 15.61
N MET A 439 -22.65 7.48 15.27
CA MET A 439 -24.04 7.17 14.91
C MET A 439 -25.01 7.37 16.07
N SER A 440 -24.60 7.05 17.30
CA SER A 440 -25.35 7.33 18.54
C SER A 440 -25.59 8.82 18.76
N LEU A 441 -24.59 9.68 18.47
CA LEU A 441 -24.68 11.13 18.64
C LEU A 441 -25.47 11.84 17.53
N HIS A 442 -25.51 11.29 16.32
CA HIS A 442 -26.30 11.84 15.22
C HIS A 442 -27.78 11.47 15.32
N ARG A 443 -28.09 10.29 15.89
CA ARG A 443 -29.47 9.86 16.14
C ARG A 443 -30.23 10.77 17.10
N SER A 444 -29.54 11.51 17.96
CA SER A 444 -30.13 12.49 18.87
C SER A 444 -30.31 13.89 18.25
N LYS A 445 -29.81 14.14 17.03
CA LYS A 445 -29.93 15.43 16.33
C LYS A 445 -30.81 15.42 15.06
N SER A 446 -31.20 14.27 14.53
CA SER A 446 -32.12 14.17 13.39
C SER A 446 -33.42 13.43 13.76
N ALA A 447 -34.19 13.99 14.68
CA ALA A 447 -35.56 13.56 14.96
C ALA A 447 -36.55 14.19 13.97
N THR A 448 -36.37 13.93 12.67
CA THR A 448 -37.38 14.15 11.62
C THR A 448 -36.97 13.34 10.40
N PHE A 449 -37.07 12.01 10.50
CA PHE A 449 -37.48 11.11 9.41
C PHE A 449 -37.65 9.72 10.02
N SER A 450 -38.91 9.28 10.08
CA SER A 450 -39.33 7.98 10.56
C SER A 450 -38.99 6.89 9.54
N SER A 451 -38.10 5.97 9.90
CA SER A 451 -38.31 4.54 9.66
C SER A 451 -37.47 3.70 10.63
N GLU A 452 -38.15 2.79 11.29
CA GLU A 452 -37.72 1.88 12.35
C GLU A 452 -36.34 1.25 12.10
N SER A 453 -35.40 1.46 13.02
CA SER A 453 -34.14 0.71 13.08
C SER A 453 -33.77 0.38 14.53
N THR A 454 -34.69 -0.28 15.23
CA THR A 454 -34.27 -1.11 16.37
C THR A 454 -33.33 -2.20 15.85
N HIS A 455 -32.08 -2.16 16.32
CA HIS A 455 -31.09 -3.22 16.15
C HIS A 455 -31.69 -4.57 16.57
N LYS A 456 -32.22 -5.30 15.61
CA LYS A 456 -32.35 -6.74 15.70
C LYS A 456 -31.17 -7.30 14.94
N ARG A 457 -30.09 -7.69 15.66
CA ARG A 457 -29.33 -8.88 15.25
C ARG A 457 -30.38 -9.89 14.84
N GLY A 458 -30.33 -10.43 13.62
CA GLY A 458 -31.35 -11.34 13.10
C GLY A 458 -31.76 -12.34 14.18
N SER A 459 -32.86 -12.05 14.87
CA SER A 459 -33.46 -12.94 15.83
C SER A 459 -34.26 -13.87 14.97
N THR A 460 -33.59 -14.91 14.47
CA THR A 460 -34.22 -16.19 14.22
C THR A 460 -35.10 -16.49 15.42
N ARG A 461 -36.36 -16.84 15.14
CA ARG A 461 -37.40 -16.96 16.17
C ARG A 461 -37.15 -18.27 16.90
N GLY A 462 -36.27 -18.23 17.91
CA GLY A 462 -36.15 -19.30 18.89
C GLY A 462 -34.73 -19.76 19.18
N LEU A 463 -33.77 -19.55 18.28
CA LEU A 463 -32.38 -19.97 18.44
C LEU A 463 -31.39 -18.86 18.10
N SER A 464 -30.28 -18.78 18.83
CA SER A 464 -29.10 -18.00 18.43
C SER A 464 -27.84 -18.86 18.51
N VAL A 465 -26.95 -18.73 17.53
CA VAL A 465 -25.66 -19.42 17.50
C VAL A 465 -24.53 -18.42 17.34
N SER A 466 -23.40 -18.68 18.01
CA SER A 466 -22.15 -17.96 17.80
C SER A 466 -20.97 -18.92 17.84
N LEU A 467 -19.93 -18.57 17.10
CA LEU A 467 -18.68 -19.33 16.99
C LEU A 467 -17.54 -18.45 17.51
N SER A 468 -16.61 -19.05 18.25
CA SER A 468 -15.43 -18.33 18.74
C SER A 468 -14.21 -19.24 18.83
N LEU A 469 -13.10 -18.81 18.23
CA LEU A 469 -11.79 -19.42 18.43
C LEU A 469 -11.33 -19.20 19.88
N LEU A 470 -10.75 -20.22 20.52
CA LEU A 470 -10.23 -20.11 21.89
C LEU A 470 -8.91 -19.34 21.95
N LYS A 471 -8.12 -19.42 20.88
CA LYS A 471 -6.91 -18.63 20.65
C LYS A 471 -6.69 -18.42 19.15
N VAL A 472 -5.81 -17.49 18.81
CA VAL A 472 -5.33 -17.32 17.45
C VAL A 472 -4.65 -18.60 16.97
N PRO A 473 -5.06 -19.18 15.83
CA PRO A 473 -4.43 -20.37 15.28
C PRO A 473 -2.99 -20.11 14.84
N VAL A 474 -2.08 -21.01 15.21
CA VAL A 474 -0.66 -20.94 14.87
C VAL A 474 -0.26 -22.20 14.12
N ALA A 475 0.58 -22.07 13.09
CA ALA A 475 1.07 -23.21 12.33
C ALA A 475 1.84 -24.17 13.26
N GLY A 476 1.49 -25.46 13.21
CA GLY A 476 2.02 -26.49 14.12
C GLY A 476 1.13 -26.85 15.32
N GLU A 477 0.07 -26.08 15.61
CA GLU A 477 -0.76 -26.28 16.81
C GLU A 477 -2.24 -26.53 16.51
N ASN A 478 -2.88 -27.52 17.15
CA ASN A 478 -4.30 -27.81 17.01
C ASN A 478 -5.19 -26.55 17.11
N ILE A 479 -6.17 -26.45 16.20
CA ILE A 479 -7.17 -25.36 16.20
C ILE A 479 -8.26 -25.73 17.19
N THR A 480 -8.53 -24.87 18.15
CA THR A 480 -9.55 -25.09 19.18
C THR A 480 -10.56 -23.95 19.19
N PHE A 481 -11.84 -24.30 19.24
CA PHE A 481 -12.94 -23.34 19.15
C PHE A 481 -14.18 -23.83 19.89
N THR A 482 -15.10 -22.91 20.15
CA THR A 482 -16.39 -23.20 20.76
C THR A 482 -17.55 -22.75 19.89
N VAL A 483 -18.62 -23.52 19.96
CA VAL A 483 -19.94 -23.16 19.44
C VAL A 483 -20.85 -22.93 20.64
N MET A 484 -21.36 -21.70 20.77
CA MET A 484 -22.36 -21.37 21.77
C MET A 484 -23.72 -21.27 21.10
N VAL A 485 -24.65 -22.12 21.53
CA VAL A 485 -26.05 -22.11 21.10
C VAL A 485 -26.92 -21.70 22.27
N THR A 486 -27.89 -20.81 22.04
CA THR A 486 -28.86 -20.37 23.04
C THR A 486 -30.27 -20.63 22.54
N ASN A 487 -31.05 -21.34 23.34
CA ASN A 487 -32.49 -21.45 23.15
C ASN A 487 -33.14 -20.21 23.75
N THR A 488 -33.87 -19.45 22.95
CA THR A 488 -34.56 -18.23 23.42
C THR A 488 -36.02 -18.48 23.77
N GLU A 489 -36.51 -19.70 23.55
CA GLU A 489 -37.89 -20.11 23.80
C GLU A 489 -38.07 -20.85 25.12
N SER A 490 -39.32 -20.92 25.55
CA SER A 490 -39.76 -21.64 26.75
C SER A 490 -39.97 -23.14 26.52
N ILE A 491 -39.57 -23.68 25.35
CA ILE A 491 -39.79 -25.07 24.94
C ILE A 491 -38.42 -25.74 24.75
N PRO A 492 -38.20 -26.97 25.27
CA PRO A 492 -36.95 -27.70 25.02
C PRO A 492 -36.81 -28.06 23.53
N LYS A 493 -35.58 -28.05 23.02
CA LYS A 493 -35.28 -28.37 21.62
C LYS A 493 -34.26 -29.51 21.51
N VAL A 494 -34.38 -30.28 20.44
CA VAL A 494 -33.35 -31.21 19.97
C VAL A 494 -32.78 -30.63 18.69
N LEU A 495 -31.48 -30.34 18.70
CA LEU A 495 -30.79 -29.67 17.62
C LEU A 495 -29.79 -30.61 16.95
N ARG A 496 -29.65 -30.51 15.63
CA ARG A 496 -28.52 -31.08 14.89
C ARG A 496 -27.49 -29.99 14.65
N GLU A 497 -26.28 -30.24 15.12
CA GLU A 497 -25.12 -29.39 14.85
C GLU A 497 -24.39 -29.93 13.63
N HIS A 498 -24.12 -29.06 12.66
CA HIS A 498 -23.24 -29.35 11.53
C HIS A 498 -22.12 -28.32 11.49
N VAL A 499 -20.87 -28.75 11.68
CA VAL A 499 -19.70 -27.88 11.57
C VAL A 499 -18.87 -28.27 10.36
N ASN A 500 -18.43 -27.29 9.58
CA ASN A 500 -17.63 -27.49 8.37
C ASN A 500 -16.46 -26.50 8.33
N ALA A 501 -15.26 -27.00 8.03
CA ALA A 501 -14.08 -26.18 7.80
C ALA A 501 -13.58 -26.37 6.35
N GLN A 502 -13.38 -25.25 5.64
CA GLN A 502 -12.93 -25.23 4.26
C GLN A 502 -11.68 -24.38 4.08
N THR A 503 -10.79 -24.82 3.21
CA THR A 503 -9.66 -23.99 2.74
C THR A 503 -10.17 -22.85 1.87
N LYS A 504 -9.70 -21.64 2.15
CA LYS A 504 -10.06 -20.42 1.44
C LYS A 504 -8.80 -19.66 1.03
N LYS A 505 -8.78 -19.11 -0.18
CA LYS A 505 -7.82 -18.06 -0.57
C LYS A 505 -8.45 -16.71 -0.27
N TYR A 506 -7.65 -15.71 0.11
CA TYR A 506 -8.17 -14.42 0.60
C TYR A 506 -9.15 -13.71 -0.34
N ASN A 507 -9.15 -13.99 -1.64
CA ASN A 507 -9.88 -13.24 -2.67
C ASN A 507 -11.05 -14.01 -3.31
N ARG A 508 -11.37 -15.23 -2.85
CA ARG A 508 -12.40 -16.07 -3.50
C ARG A 508 -13.11 -16.96 -2.51
N SER A 509 -14.25 -17.51 -2.92
CA SER A 509 -14.99 -18.51 -2.16
C SER A 509 -14.12 -19.74 -1.84
N PRO A 510 -14.34 -20.40 -0.69
CA PRO A 510 -13.62 -21.60 -0.30
C PRO A 510 -13.76 -22.73 -1.33
N SER A 511 -12.76 -23.59 -1.42
CA SER A 511 -12.72 -24.69 -2.39
C SER A 511 -13.20 -26.01 -1.79
N GLY A 512 -12.42 -26.57 -0.86
CA GLY A 512 -12.58 -27.92 -0.33
C GLY A 512 -12.79 -27.95 1.18
N THR A 513 -13.69 -28.83 1.62
CA THR A 513 -13.84 -29.19 3.03
C THR A 513 -12.70 -30.12 3.41
N PHE A 514 -11.97 -29.79 4.48
CA PHE A 514 -10.91 -30.63 5.03
C PHE A 514 -11.27 -31.21 6.40
N TRP A 515 -12.31 -30.67 7.04
CA TRP A 515 -12.80 -31.14 8.33
C TRP A 515 -14.31 -30.86 8.49
N GLU A 516 -15.03 -31.80 9.08
CA GLU A 516 -16.44 -31.65 9.44
C GLU A 516 -16.82 -32.54 10.62
N VAL A 517 -17.85 -32.13 11.37
CA VAL A 517 -18.42 -32.93 12.46
C VAL A 517 -19.92 -32.68 12.57
N HIS A 518 -20.65 -33.72 13.03
CA HIS A 518 -22.09 -33.68 13.21
C HIS A 518 -22.46 -34.21 14.60
N ASN A 519 -23.25 -33.43 15.34
CA ASN A 519 -23.69 -33.81 16.69
C ASN A 519 -25.20 -33.62 16.86
N VAL A 520 -25.76 -34.26 17.88
CA VAL A 520 -27.12 -34.01 18.36
C VAL A 520 -27.05 -33.37 19.74
N VAL A 521 -27.70 -32.23 19.89
CA VAL A 521 -27.63 -31.38 21.08
C VAL A 521 -29.02 -31.18 21.65
N ARG A 522 -29.25 -31.66 22.87
CA ARG A 522 -30.45 -31.33 23.63
C ARG A 522 -30.22 -30.05 24.42
N ILE A 523 -31.17 -29.11 24.32
CA ILE A 523 -31.13 -27.81 24.99
C ILE A 523 -32.47 -27.53 25.66
N ALA A 524 -32.43 -27.18 26.94
CA ALA A 524 -33.58 -26.83 27.75
C ALA A 524 -34.13 -25.44 27.37
N PRO A 525 -35.35 -25.10 27.81
CA PRO A 525 -35.88 -23.74 27.71
C PRO A 525 -34.89 -22.71 28.25
N HIS A 526 -34.65 -21.63 27.51
CA HIS A 526 -33.76 -20.53 27.91
C HIS A 526 -32.31 -20.92 28.25
N GLU A 527 -31.87 -22.15 27.93
CA GLU A 527 -30.50 -22.60 28.18
C GLU A 527 -29.55 -22.04 27.11
N ALA A 528 -28.34 -21.67 27.55
CA ALA A 528 -27.19 -21.46 26.69
C ALA A 528 -26.18 -22.58 26.91
N LYS A 529 -25.79 -23.26 25.82
CA LYS A 529 -24.90 -24.42 25.84
C LYS A 529 -23.67 -24.18 25.00
N VAL A 530 -22.51 -24.56 25.53
CA VAL A 530 -21.20 -24.42 24.88
C VAL A 530 -20.71 -25.80 24.46
N ILE A 531 -20.31 -25.94 23.20
CA ILE A 531 -19.78 -27.16 22.60
C ILE A 531 -18.34 -26.88 22.20
N HIS A 532 -17.42 -27.75 22.61
CA HIS A 532 -15.99 -27.61 22.35
C HIS A 532 -15.57 -28.50 21.18
N HIS A 533 -14.82 -27.91 20.24
CA HIS A 533 -14.29 -28.61 19.08
C HIS A 533 -12.78 -28.42 18.95
N LEU A 534 -12.14 -29.41 18.33
CA LEU A 534 -10.71 -29.44 18.07
C LEU A 534 -10.45 -29.99 16.66
N ILE A 535 -9.59 -29.31 15.91
CA ILE A 535 -9.05 -29.77 14.63
C ILE A 535 -7.56 -30.04 14.83
N ASP A 536 -7.13 -31.28 14.62
CA ASP A 536 -5.73 -31.67 14.77
C ASP A 536 -4.85 -31.06 13.67
N HIS A 537 -3.60 -30.70 14.01
CA HIS A 537 -2.62 -30.17 13.05
C HIS A 537 -2.53 -30.99 11.76
N ALA A 538 -2.50 -32.32 11.88
CA ALA A 538 -2.40 -33.23 10.74
C ALA A 538 -3.56 -33.09 9.74
N GLN A 539 -4.72 -32.58 10.17
CA GLN A 539 -5.89 -32.41 9.31
C GLN A 539 -5.79 -31.15 8.43
N TYR A 540 -4.95 -30.19 8.80
CA TYR A 540 -4.80 -28.93 8.07
C TYR A 540 -3.34 -28.59 7.69
N GLU A 541 -2.38 -29.48 7.94
CA GLU A 541 -0.95 -29.27 7.62
C GLU A 541 -0.67 -28.98 6.13
N SER A 542 -1.59 -29.37 5.25
CA SER A 542 -1.51 -29.09 3.80
C SER A 542 -1.90 -27.66 3.42
N LEU A 543 -2.44 -26.87 4.36
CA LEU A 543 -2.69 -25.45 4.16
C LEU A 543 -1.35 -24.73 3.98
N MET A 544 -1.24 -23.96 2.90
CA MET A 544 -0.04 -23.20 2.59
C MET A 544 -0.12 -21.83 3.27
N GLY A 545 1.03 -21.18 3.50
CA GLY A 545 1.15 -20.03 4.42
C GLY A 545 0.09 -18.91 4.32
N ASP A 546 -0.34 -18.51 3.12
CA ASP A 546 -1.34 -17.44 2.95
C ASP A 546 -2.79 -17.96 2.82
N ASP A 547 -3.04 -19.24 3.08
CA ASP A 547 -4.38 -19.82 3.11
C ASP A 547 -5.13 -19.40 4.37
N LEU A 548 -6.44 -19.20 4.21
CA LEU A 548 -7.37 -18.99 5.30
C LEU A 548 -8.29 -20.20 5.46
N VAL A 549 -8.96 -20.25 6.60
CA VAL A 549 -9.98 -21.23 6.92
C VAL A 549 -11.32 -20.51 6.99
N ASN A 550 -12.32 -20.98 6.24
CA ASN A 550 -13.72 -20.67 6.50
C ASN A 550 -14.29 -21.77 7.40
N LEU A 551 -14.62 -21.41 8.63
CA LEU A 551 -15.26 -22.29 9.59
C LEU A 551 -16.70 -21.84 9.77
N ALA A 552 -17.65 -22.75 9.59
CA ALA A 552 -19.08 -22.45 9.74
C ALA A 552 -19.79 -23.54 10.52
N VAL A 553 -20.79 -23.14 11.28
CA VAL A 553 -21.70 -24.02 11.99
C VAL A 553 -23.15 -23.71 11.60
N VAL A 554 -23.91 -24.76 11.30
CA VAL A 554 -25.36 -24.71 11.14
C VAL A 554 -25.99 -25.49 12.29
N MET A 555 -26.91 -24.86 13.01
CA MET A 555 -27.77 -25.51 14.00
C MET A 555 -29.16 -25.65 13.41
N GLU A 556 -29.65 -26.88 13.31
CA GLU A 556 -31.00 -27.22 12.85
C GLU A 556 -31.86 -27.65 14.02
N ASP A 557 -33.05 -27.07 14.19
CA ASP A 557 -34.09 -27.60 15.08
C ASP A 557 -34.79 -28.78 14.39
N GLU A 558 -34.70 -29.98 14.97
CA GLU A 558 -35.27 -31.19 14.36
C GLU A 558 -36.79 -31.09 14.17
N PHE A 559 -37.49 -30.39 15.07
CA PHE A 559 -38.94 -30.28 15.03
C PHE A 559 -39.42 -29.22 14.04
N THR A 560 -38.90 -28.00 14.14
CA THR A 560 -39.35 -26.87 13.31
C THR A 560 -38.66 -26.81 11.95
N GLN A 561 -37.54 -27.52 11.80
CA GLN A 561 -36.63 -27.43 10.64
C GLN A 561 -36.02 -26.03 10.45
N GLU A 562 -36.14 -25.13 11.43
CA GLU A 562 -35.45 -23.84 11.44
C GLU A 562 -33.93 -24.06 11.52
N ARG A 563 -33.17 -23.25 10.76
CA ARG A 563 -31.71 -23.31 10.73
C ARG A 563 -31.09 -21.96 10.99
N VAL A 564 -30.11 -21.94 11.89
CA VAL A 564 -29.30 -20.76 12.22
C VAL A 564 -27.84 -21.04 11.92
N LEU A 565 -27.10 -20.03 11.43
CA LEU A 565 -25.71 -20.17 11.03
C LEU A 565 -24.82 -19.14 11.72
N ALA A 566 -23.64 -19.57 12.14
CA ALA A 566 -22.52 -18.70 12.47
C ALA A 566 -21.30 -19.12 11.65
N SER A 567 -20.50 -18.15 11.22
CA SER A 567 -19.25 -18.41 10.51
C SER A 567 -18.15 -17.47 10.97
N GLU A 568 -16.92 -17.95 10.87
CA GLU A 568 -15.70 -17.21 11.14
C GLU A 568 -14.65 -17.60 10.10
N GLU A 569 -14.04 -16.60 9.48
CA GLU A 569 -12.91 -16.79 8.60
C GLU A 569 -11.64 -16.29 9.29
N PHE A 570 -10.57 -17.07 9.27
CA PHE A 570 -9.32 -16.77 9.97
C PHE A 570 -8.09 -17.32 9.24
N ASN A 571 -6.96 -16.64 9.41
CA ASN A 571 -5.64 -17.10 8.97
C ASN A 571 -4.92 -17.86 10.09
N ILE A 572 -3.96 -18.70 9.69
CA ILE A 572 -3.08 -19.44 10.61
C ILE A 572 -1.74 -18.72 10.66
N THR A 573 -1.40 -18.18 11.84
CA THR A 573 -0.19 -17.38 12.00
C THR A 573 1.06 -18.23 11.88
N SER A 574 2.01 -17.74 11.08
CA SER A 574 3.35 -18.32 11.01
C SER A 574 4.22 -17.86 12.20
N PRO A 575 5.09 -18.73 12.74
CA PRO A 575 6.15 -18.30 13.65
C PRO A 575 6.98 -17.14 13.07
N GLN A 576 7.56 -16.31 13.92
CA GLN A 576 8.33 -15.13 13.49
C GLN A 576 9.84 -15.31 13.71
N LEU A 577 10.63 -14.64 12.87
CA LEU A 577 12.07 -14.45 13.11
C LEU A 577 12.27 -13.23 14.01
N SER A 578 13.15 -13.36 15.00
CA SER A 578 13.65 -12.22 15.77
C SER A 578 14.96 -11.75 15.16
N ILE A 579 15.14 -10.44 15.04
CA ILE A 579 16.39 -9.81 14.61
C ILE A 579 16.84 -8.85 15.71
N GLN A 580 18.06 -9.03 16.22
CA GLN A 580 18.67 -8.20 17.24
C GLN A 580 19.89 -7.51 16.65
N ILE A 581 20.05 -6.21 16.89
CA ILE A 581 21.18 -5.43 16.39
C ILE A 581 22.16 -5.20 17.54
N ALA A 582 23.42 -5.55 17.35
CA ALA A 582 24.48 -5.21 18.30
C ALA A 582 24.64 -3.69 18.34
N ASP A 583 24.65 -3.12 19.55
CA ASP A 583 24.76 -1.67 19.78
C ASP A 583 23.75 -0.83 18.95
N GLU A 584 22.47 -1.24 18.95
CA GLU A 584 21.38 -0.68 18.12
C GLU A 584 21.29 0.86 18.13
N ASP A 585 21.58 1.50 19.25
CA ASP A 585 21.52 2.97 19.40
C ASP A 585 22.69 3.71 18.73
N SER A 586 23.71 2.99 18.25
CA SER A 586 24.96 3.53 17.71
C SER A 586 25.25 3.07 16.27
N VAL A 587 24.21 2.74 15.51
CA VAL A 587 24.37 2.39 14.09
C VAL A 587 24.77 3.62 13.27
N MET A 588 26.01 3.65 12.78
CA MET A 588 26.59 4.75 12.02
C MET A 588 26.76 4.40 10.55
N LEU A 589 26.56 5.41 9.69
CA LEU A 589 26.87 5.36 8.26
C LEU A 589 28.31 4.92 7.99
N HIS A 590 28.51 4.05 7.01
CA HIS A 590 29.82 3.56 6.55
C HIS A 590 30.69 2.85 7.62
N LYS A 591 30.10 2.44 8.74
CA LYS A 591 30.73 1.56 9.73
C LYS A 591 30.08 0.18 9.70
N GLU A 592 30.86 -0.85 10.01
CA GLU A 592 30.35 -2.22 10.10
C GLU A 592 29.59 -2.43 11.42
N HIS A 593 28.44 -3.10 11.33
CA HIS A 593 27.57 -3.47 12.45
C HIS A 593 27.14 -4.94 12.32
N THR A 594 26.67 -5.54 13.41
CA THR A 594 26.25 -6.96 13.44
C THR A 594 24.77 -7.10 13.78
N ALA A 595 24.07 -7.95 13.04
CA ALA A 595 22.72 -8.40 13.34
C ALA A 595 22.69 -9.90 13.68
N LEU A 596 21.99 -10.27 14.76
CA LEU A 596 21.73 -11.64 15.15
C LEU A 596 20.28 -12.01 14.80
N VAL A 597 20.12 -12.98 13.90
CA VAL A 597 18.82 -13.54 13.53
C VAL A 597 18.56 -14.81 14.32
N VAL A 598 17.40 -14.87 14.98
CA VAL A 598 17.02 -15.95 15.91
C VAL A 598 15.67 -16.56 15.51
N PHE A 599 15.58 -17.88 15.56
CA PHE A 599 14.34 -18.63 15.31
C PHE A 599 14.22 -19.85 16.22
N CYS A 600 13.08 -20.03 16.89
CA CYS A 600 12.77 -21.24 17.66
C CYS A 600 11.84 -22.15 16.86
N ASN A 601 12.18 -23.43 16.71
CA ASN A 601 11.32 -24.39 16.01
C ASN A 601 10.10 -24.77 16.85
N THR A 602 8.94 -24.19 16.51
CA THR A 602 7.64 -24.51 17.13
C THR A 602 6.90 -25.65 16.44
N PHE A 603 7.43 -26.19 15.33
CA PHE A 603 6.81 -27.33 14.65
C PHE A 603 7.09 -28.64 15.40
N SER A 604 6.19 -29.60 15.25
CA SER A 604 6.30 -30.95 15.84
C SER A 604 7.40 -31.82 15.20
N VAL A 605 8.00 -31.36 14.10
CA VAL A 605 9.04 -32.07 13.34
C VAL A 605 10.35 -31.28 13.28
N PRO A 606 11.51 -31.93 13.10
CA PRO A 606 12.76 -31.23 12.83
C PRO A 606 12.68 -30.42 11.54
N VAL A 607 13.27 -29.22 11.49
CA VAL A 607 13.21 -28.33 10.32
C VAL A 607 14.59 -27.91 9.83
N SER A 608 14.73 -27.67 8.53
CA SER A 608 15.95 -27.13 7.89
C SER A 608 15.55 -26.15 6.79
N GLY A 609 16.45 -25.27 6.36
CA GLY A 609 16.04 -24.19 5.45
C GLY A 609 17.15 -23.33 4.88
N LEU A 610 16.74 -22.30 4.14
CA LEU A 610 17.59 -21.22 3.67
C LEU A 610 17.12 -19.91 4.31
N LEU A 611 18.00 -19.29 5.10
CA LEU A 611 17.82 -17.96 5.65
C LEU A 611 18.36 -16.93 4.67
N THR A 612 17.58 -15.90 4.36
CA THR A 612 17.95 -14.77 3.50
C THR A 612 17.73 -13.48 4.28
N VAL A 613 18.72 -12.57 4.25
CA VAL A 613 18.69 -11.27 4.94
C VAL A 613 18.92 -10.16 3.92
N THR A 614 18.07 -9.14 3.96
CA THR A 614 18.08 -8.01 3.02
C THR A 614 17.76 -6.70 3.77
N GLY A 615 18.15 -5.56 3.21
CA GLY A 615 17.77 -4.25 3.74
C GLY A 615 18.30 -3.11 2.87
N SER A 616 17.41 -2.36 2.23
CA SER A 616 17.81 -1.20 1.42
C SER A 616 18.54 -0.17 2.27
N GLY A 617 19.61 0.40 1.71
CA GLY A 617 20.52 1.30 2.42
C GLY A 617 21.35 0.65 3.54
N LEU A 618 21.19 -0.66 3.83
CA LEU A 618 21.91 -1.40 4.88
C LEU A 618 22.82 -2.49 4.32
N ILE A 619 22.33 -3.25 3.34
CA ILE A 619 23.02 -4.39 2.72
C ILE A 619 22.98 -4.20 1.20
N GLU A 620 24.10 -4.51 0.53
CA GLU A 620 24.14 -4.57 -0.93
C GLU A 620 23.71 -5.97 -1.40
N GLY A 621 22.51 -6.05 -1.99
CA GLY A 621 21.92 -7.33 -2.42
C GLY A 621 21.35 -8.15 -1.27
N GLU A 622 21.53 -9.47 -1.34
CA GLU A 622 21.01 -10.42 -0.35
C GLU A 622 22.13 -11.22 0.31
N MET A 623 22.02 -11.48 1.61
CA MET A 623 22.89 -12.40 2.34
C MET A 623 22.15 -13.71 2.59
N HIS A 624 22.80 -14.85 2.33
CA HIS A 624 22.19 -16.17 2.51
C HIS A 624 22.95 -17.02 3.53
N SER A 625 22.21 -17.79 4.33
CA SER A 625 22.77 -18.79 5.24
C SER A 625 21.96 -20.08 5.21
N ARG A 626 22.63 -21.22 5.03
CA ARG A 626 21.98 -22.54 5.08
C ARG A 626 21.79 -22.96 6.53
N ILE A 627 20.54 -23.29 6.88
CA ILE A 627 20.18 -23.78 8.20
C ILE A 627 20.08 -25.30 8.14
N GLN A 628 20.93 -25.96 8.93
CA GLN A 628 20.94 -27.41 9.07
C GLN A 628 19.73 -27.89 9.87
N LEU A 629 19.42 -29.18 9.78
CA LEU A 629 18.28 -29.78 10.48
C LEU A 629 18.40 -29.60 12.01
N PHE A 630 17.37 -29.06 12.65
CA PHE A 630 17.31 -28.90 14.11
C PHE A 630 15.94 -29.30 14.67
N LYS A 631 15.92 -29.79 15.91
CA LYS A 631 14.77 -30.48 16.53
C LYS A 631 13.67 -29.51 16.98
N PRO A 632 12.43 -29.99 17.20
CA PRO A 632 11.38 -29.23 17.88
C PRO A 632 11.87 -28.64 19.21
N GLY A 633 11.50 -27.39 19.50
CA GLY A 633 11.89 -26.66 20.70
C GLY A 633 13.34 -26.14 20.72
N CYS A 634 14.17 -26.45 19.73
CA CYS A 634 15.52 -25.90 19.61
C CYS A 634 15.52 -24.54 18.89
N THR A 635 16.50 -23.70 19.23
CA THR A 635 16.71 -22.37 18.65
C THR A 635 17.87 -22.36 17.66
N MET A 636 17.68 -21.71 16.52
CA MET A 636 18.71 -21.36 15.54
C MET A 636 19.11 -19.90 15.72
N GLU A 637 20.42 -19.64 15.70
CA GLU A 637 21.01 -18.31 15.78
C GLU A 637 22.05 -18.11 14.68
N ARG A 638 21.98 -16.99 13.96
CA ARG A 638 22.93 -16.64 12.88
C ARG A 638 23.26 -15.15 12.89
N SER A 639 24.55 -14.85 12.91
CA SER A 639 25.06 -13.48 12.85
C SER A 639 25.36 -13.06 11.41
N PHE A 640 25.07 -11.80 11.09
CA PHE A 640 25.35 -11.17 9.80
C PHE A 640 25.97 -9.79 10.03
N SER A 641 27.07 -9.50 9.32
CA SER A 641 27.66 -8.15 9.31
C SER A 641 27.07 -7.32 8.17
N PHE A 642 26.79 -6.04 8.41
CA PHE A 642 26.28 -5.10 7.41
C PHE A 642 26.91 -3.70 7.56
N ILE A 643 26.93 -2.92 6.47
CA ILE A 643 27.53 -1.58 6.41
C ILE A 643 26.49 -0.61 5.83
N PRO A 644 25.84 0.23 6.66
CA PRO A 644 24.88 1.21 6.19
C PRO A 644 25.46 2.21 5.18
N ARG A 645 24.69 2.50 4.13
CA ARG A 645 25.02 3.44 3.05
C ARG A 645 24.07 4.63 2.98
N MET A 646 22.98 4.60 3.75
CA MET A 646 22.02 5.69 3.85
C MET A 646 21.68 5.96 5.32
N VAL A 647 21.51 7.24 5.65
CA VAL A 647 21.07 7.69 6.98
C VAL A 647 19.56 7.56 7.13
N GLY A 648 19.06 7.70 8.35
CA GLY A 648 17.64 7.70 8.69
C GLY A 648 17.13 6.33 9.13
N LYS A 649 15.80 6.19 9.23
CA LYS A 649 15.17 4.91 9.58
C LYS A 649 15.24 3.96 8.39
N LYS A 650 15.78 2.77 8.61
CA LYS A 650 15.91 1.69 7.62
C LYS A 650 15.36 0.39 8.17
N MET A 651 14.98 -0.52 7.28
CA MET A 651 14.44 -1.83 7.66
C MET A 651 15.41 -2.93 7.25
N LEU A 652 15.78 -3.77 8.23
CA LEU A 652 16.45 -5.03 7.99
C LEU A 652 15.40 -6.14 8.03
N GLN A 653 15.32 -6.95 6.97
CA GLN A 653 14.38 -8.05 6.83
C GLN A 653 15.12 -9.38 6.79
N ALA A 654 14.54 -10.40 7.42
CA ALA A 654 14.99 -11.78 7.33
C ALA A 654 13.83 -12.68 6.88
N THR A 655 14.14 -13.66 6.03
CA THR A 655 13.21 -14.67 5.55
C THR A 655 13.85 -16.05 5.63
N LEU A 656 13.24 -16.97 6.35
CA LEU A 656 13.61 -18.38 6.42
C LEU A 656 12.61 -19.21 5.64
N VAL A 657 13.05 -19.82 4.55
CA VAL A 657 12.26 -20.78 3.76
C VAL A 657 12.63 -22.19 4.20
N LEU A 658 11.67 -22.91 4.78
CA LEU A 658 11.88 -24.28 5.23
C LEU A 658 11.83 -25.26 4.04
N LYS A 659 12.79 -26.18 3.98
CA LYS A 659 12.90 -27.18 2.91
C LYS A 659 11.90 -28.33 3.07
N ASN A 660 11.60 -28.71 4.30
CA ASN A 660 10.86 -29.91 4.64
C ASN A 660 9.44 -29.65 5.17
N ASN A 661 8.99 -28.38 5.19
CA ASN A 661 7.65 -28.00 5.65
C ASN A 661 7.02 -26.88 4.79
N SER A 662 7.63 -26.49 3.66
CA SER A 662 7.15 -25.42 2.74
C SER A 662 6.83 -24.04 3.37
N ALA A 663 6.94 -23.89 4.69
CA ALA A 663 6.63 -22.68 5.43
C ALA A 663 7.68 -21.61 5.17
N LYS A 664 7.20 -20.37 5.13
CA LYS A 664 8.01 -19.16 4.99
C LYS A 664 7.86 -18.34 6.27
N ILE A 665 8.95 -18.20 7.00
CA ILE A 665 9.00 -17.48 8.27
C ILE A 665 9.71 -16.15 8.01
N VAL A 666 9.09 -15.05 8.42
CA VAL A 666 9.60 -13.71 8.15
C VAL A 666 9.80 -12.97 9.47
N GLY A 667 10.78 -12.09 9.51
CA GLY A 667 10.97 -11.10 10.57
C GLY A 667 11.62 -9.85 10.03
N TYR A 668 11.53 -8.77 10.79
CA TYR A 668 12.14 -7.50 10.43
C TYR A 668 12.55 -6.72 11.69
N ARG A 669 13.45 -5.76 11.50
CA ARG A 669 13.84 -4.78 12.53
C ARG A 669 14.02 -3.41 11.88
N MET A 670 13.44 -2.38 12.50
CA MET A 670 13.71 -0.99 12.12
C MET A 670 14.99 -0.53 12.82
N ILE A 671 15.88 0.10 12.07
CA ILE A 671 17.20 0.56 12.51
C ILE A 671 17.32 2.05 12.21
N SER A 672 17.80 2.85 13.16
CA SER A 672 18.07 4.27 12.92
C SER A 672 19.55 4.48 12.63
N VAL A 673 19.89 4.82 11.39
CA VAL A 673 21.27 5.05 10.95
C VAL A 673 21.63 6.53 11.09
N LYS A 674 22.70 6.83 11.83
CA LYS A 674 23.19 8.19 12.06
C LYS A 674 24.33 8.56 11.10
N SER A 675 24.44 9.83 10.74
CA SER A 675 25.64 10.36 10.07
C SER A 675 26.81 10.37 11.04
N ALA A 676 28.03 10.17 10.51
CA ALA A 676 29.28 10.18 11.27
C ALA A 676 29.55 11.52 11.97
#